data_AF-A0A517NWH2-F1
#
_entry.id   AF-A0A517NWH2-F1
#
_cell.length_a   1.000
_cell.length_b   1.000
_cell.length_c   1.000
_cell.angle_alpha   90.00
_cell.angle_beta   90.00
_cell.angle_gamma   90.00
#
_symmetry.space_group_name_H-M   'P 1'
#
loop_
_entity.id
_entity.type
_entity.pdbx_description
1 polymer ?
#
loop_
_entity_poly.entity_id
_entity_poly.type
_entity_poly.pdbx_seq_one_letter_code
_entity_poly.pdbx_strand_id
1 'polypeptide(L)'
;MIRKLRPGRIAPIHRCVANAIFAFLFAVQTTGNQCSATEYFVRKSGSDQSIGTSAKSAFQSITKAAAMADSGDTIYIGAGVYDERAVLTGGSTGSSTSKTVIYGDNAGTFTGDKGDVIVRSLASSWALYANGVSNLGITGITFAAHPDHPTTSYGCYLRDSTGSVHVAQCRFADLIYGIRNQGDNSLVVEESEFQGGRYAIYTPQCSKIAVSNCRFLAPAYGVTAYDASQTHVDDCSFTGTHPTTEAKISSRSIHTARTALITTDCSFDGSYTGIYGKELTSAKIDGCKLINSTSHAVYCTGESLRMSRSKVIDGNYGITLSDTTGKSASLSDIEVQGMNIGVHAVQGDYDFDSVTLSSNKYGVYQRTGSPGFSIAKSDSVKFIDNDNAIMTRHADGEDATLSIEGQDFSGNKTGLLSYYTRVKLRDCVFAGEKYGAYLSNSKSVDIRDCKFNGNAADPAACSYGLLIRSGDVNLHNTTSRNANNGIYLDNLSDKPPVLQGVTSEDHAYSALRILNGTWTYSGTDRNTFRSAPRGVMATNMTWKVVDVSADGSCQYPIMDYGGDCTIIGADVQAEKTGIYASRSKSLSISKLNASQCGAYGIYCYDCDSTIIDNATTTQNGSGIYINDPDGKYTQITNTTSSSNTSYGILLASTTLDPTIAANLVLTNNGYGLSVRDRPLTLTAKMGVTISDNRYGIMAYRDALSMTGMKMERNQIGVYAYQSQIEINDCKIEGTSYALLGYPRGQCTISDSYFSNAGYGIRLEIREALANPIEISGCTVDHSTTYGIYVRKTTGTVPSLKISDTQVTNSRYGMVTSDLDVIANRVSMDTLSGVGFYQSSGSSTLTQCSVNNATSNWSVLAYGERCDVIQSRMTNVRYGIALGTKSGRVVNSLVSGERYGIYFNGEGGSYKVYQATVSTTSSYGVLHRYGDATIQNSVVDANSYAVYKTGTSGTLAGDHNLINANVRAYVNVAPGEGDIEKAPLFVNAVAGDYRLAAGSPAINAGRDLSSWLTTDIDGNQRPSFRAFEMGAFEYLEPSGSLRVLDWDEVAR
;
A
#
# COMPACT_ATOMS: atom_id res chain seq x y z
N MET A 1 39.48 -3.52 -25.15
CA MET A 1 39.86 -4.07 -26.47
C MET A 1 39.97 -2.91 -27.46
N ILE A 2 41.19 -2.64 -27.93
CA ILE A 2 41.49 -1.61 -28.93
C ILE A 2 41.07 -2.14 -30.32
N ARG A 3 40.16 -1.46 -31.01
CA ARG A 3 39.96 -1.64 -32.46
C ARG A 3 39.90 -0.30 -33.18
N LYS A 4 40.88 -0.16 -34.07
CA LYS A 4 41.19 0.94 -34.97
C LYS A 4 39.99 1.38 -35.81
N LEU A 5 39.69 2.68 -35.80
CA LEU A 5 38.84 3.35 -36.78
C LEU A 5 39.60 3.42 -38.12
N ARG A 6 38.96 2.96 -39.19
CA ARG A 6 39.37 3.18 -40.58
C ARG A 6 38.78 4.52 -41.05
N PRO A 7 39.54 5.41 -41.73
CA PRO A 7 38.97 6.57 -42.41
C PRO A 7 38.17 6.11 -43.63
N GLY A 8 36.89 6.46 -43.67
CA GLY A 8 35.98 6.21 -44.78
C GLY A 8 36.32 7.08 -46.00
N ARG A 9 36.32 6.41 -47.15
CA ARG A 9 36.52 6.92 -48.51
C ARG A 9 35.79 8.24 -48.81
N ILE A 10 36.55 9.23 -49.27
CA ILE A 10 36.06 10.28 -50.16
C ILE A 10 35.80 9.62 -51.52
N ALA A 11 34.54 9.50 -51.92
CA ALA A 11 34.16 9.09 -53.27
C ALA A 11 34.06 10.34 -54.17
N PRO A 12 34.53 10.28 -55.43
CA PRO A 12 34.68 11.44 -56.29
C PRO A 12 33.36 11.77 -57.01
N ILE A 13 32.82 12.96 -56.79
CA ILE A 13 31.75 13.53 -57.64
C ILE A 13 32.42 14.22 -58.83
N HIS A 14 32.99 13.43 -59.73
CA HIS A 14 33.33 13.84 -61.09
C HIS A 14 32.63 12.88 -62.04
N ARG A 15 31.38 13.21 -62.40
CA ARG A 15 30.68 12.78 -63.64
C ARG A 15 29.21 13.18 -63.55
N CYS A 16 28.91 14.40 -64.02
CA CYS A 16 27.65 14.78 -64.71
C CYS A 16 27.54 16.29 -64.99
N VAL A 17 28.51 17.13 -64.57
CA VAL A 17 28.46 18.59 -64.76
C VAL A 17 28.98 19.06 -66.15
N ALA A 18 29.51 18.16 -66.97
CA ALA A 18 30.06 18.54 -68.29
C ALA A 18 28.98 18.91 -69.34
N ASN A 19 27.69 18.69 -69.08
CA ASN A 19 26.62 18.90 -70.07
C ASN A 19 25.75 20.17 -69.85
N ALA A 20 25.98 20.96 -68.79
CA ALA A 20 25.22 22.20 -68.55
C ALA A 20 25.95 23.49 -68.98
N ILE A 21 27.29 23.45 -69.09
CA ILE A 21 28.10 24.60 -69.55
C ILE A 21 27.85 24.91 -71.03
N PHE A 22 27.29 23.97 -71.82
CA PHE A 22 27.07 24.13 -73.26
C PHE A 22 25.66 24.58 -73.67
N ALA A 23 24.70 24.66 -72.74
CA ALA A 23 23.30 25.01 -73.04
C ALA A 23 22.95 26.49 -72.85
N PHE A 24 23.86 27.30 -72.29
CA PHE A 24 23.62 28.72 -71.98
C PHE A 24 23.57 29.65 -73.21
N LEU A 25 23.91 29.14 -74.42
CA LEU A 25 24.13 29.98 -75.60
C LEU A 25 23.22 29.72 -76.81
N PHE A 26 22.42 28.65 -76.90
CA PHE A 26 21.51 28.48 -78.06
C PHE A 26 20.28 27.62 -77.77
N ALA A 27 19.09 28.21 -77.94
CA ALA A 27 17.95 27.64 -78.70
C ALA A 27 16.70 28.55 -78.61
N VAL A 28 16.42 29.33 -79.66
CA VAL A 28 15.14 29.35 -80.41
C VAL A 28 15.43 29.95 -81.78
N GLN A 29 15.34 29.15 -82.85
CA GLN A 29 15.05 29.66 -84.19
C GLN A 29 13.53 29.71 -84.35
N THR A 30 12.98 30.89 -84.66
CA THR A 30 12.19 31.11 -85.90
C THR A 30 11.99 32.60 -86.14
N THR A 31 12.55 33.04 -87.28
CA THR A 31 12.13 34.12 -88.19
C THR A 31 11.39 35.35 -87.63
N GLY A 32 12.11 36.47 -87.57
CA GLY A 32 11.53 37.82 -87.54
C GLY A 32 12.53 38.88 -87.10
N ASN A 33 13.06 39.66 -88.07
CA ASN A 33 13.92 40.85 -87.95
C ASN A 33 15.12 40.79 -86.97
N GLN A 34 16.33 40.69 -87.54
CA GLN A 34 17.58 40.89 -86.81
C GLN A 34 17.68 42.32 -86.25
N CYS A 35 17.51 42.46 -84.94
CA CYS A 35 18.21 43.49 -84.18
C CYS A 35 19.59 42.92 -83.82
N SER A 36 20.67 43.61 -84.18
CA SER A 36 22.04 43.19 -83.89
C SER A 36 22.34 43.40 -82.41
N ALA A 37 22.49 42.33 -81.63
CA ALA A 37 23.01 42.42 -80.27
C ALA A 37 24.44 42.99 -80.30
N THR A 38 24.70 44.03 -79.51
CA THR A 38 25.99 44.71 -79.42
C THR A 38 26.74 44.24 -78.17
N GLU A 39 28.05 44.01 -78.31
CA GLU A 39 28.95 43.71 -77.20
C GLU A 39 29.70 44.98 -76.79
N TYR A 40 29.61 45.35 -75.52
CA TYR A 40 30.34 46.46 -74.91
C TYR A 40 31.37 45.96 -73.92
N PHE A 41 32.53 46.61 -73.87
CA PHE A 41 33.68 46.24 -73.04
C PHE A 41 34.01 47.39 -72.08
N VAL A 42 34.25 47.08 -70.81
CA VAL A 42 34.60 48.03 -69.75
C VAL A 42 35.93 47.62 -69.13
N ARG A 43 36.88 48.55 -69.02
CA ARG A 43 38.21 48.32 -68.42
C ARG A 43 38.64 49.55 -67.65
N LYS A 44 39.32 49.41 -66.51
CA LYS A 44 39.87 50.57 -65.75
C LYS A 44 40.87 51.39 -66.57
N SER A 45 41.51 50.78 -67.56
CA SER A 45 42.43 51.40 -68.54
C SER A 45 41.74 51.98 -69.78
N GLY A 46 40.41 51.82 -69.90
CA GLY A 46 39.61 52.34 -71.01
C GLY A 46 39.34 53.85 -70.91
N SER A 47 38.46 54.35 -71.78
CA SER A 47 38.02 55.76 -71.79
C SER A 47 36.53 55.85 -72.16
N ASP A 48 35.76 56.62 -71.39
CA ASP A 48 34.32 56.85 -71.65
C ASP A 48 34.02 57.69 -72.90
N GLN A 49 35.07 58.17 -73.59
CA GLN A 49 34.99 58.78 -74.92
C GLN A 49 35.13 57.75 -76.06
N SER A 50 35.46 56.49 -75.76
CA SER A 50 35.60 55.41 -76.76
C SER A 50 34.23 54.90 -77.23
N ILE A 51 34.19 54.08 -78.28
CA ILE A 51 32.94 53.47 -78.78
C ILE A 51 32.52 52.21 -78.00
N GLY A 52 33.38 51.64 -77.15
CA GLY A 52 33.05 50.55 -76.24
C GLY A 52 32.98 49.15 -76.85
N THR A 53 33.04 48.98 -78.18
CA THR A 53 32.71 47.71 -78.86
C THR A 53 33.86 46.70 -79.00
N SER A 54 34.99 46.90 -78.31
CA SER A 54 36.11 45.95 -78.25
C SER A 54 36.96 46.19 -76.99
N ALA A 55 37.75 45.20 -76.56
CA ALA A 55 38.67 45.34 -75.43
C ALA A 55 39.69 46.49 -75.57
N LYS A 56 40.04 46.90 -76.81
CA LYS A 56 40.96 48.02 -77.09
C LYS A 56 40.25 49.38 -77.06
N SER A 57 38.96 49.40 -77.37
CA SER A 57 38.11 50.60 -77.36
C SER A 57 37.13 50.60 -76.18
N ALA A 58 37.50 49.95 -75.08
CA ALA A 58 36.64 49.76 -73.92
C ALA A 58 36.29 51.09 -73.23
N PHE A 59 35.09 51.17 -72.66
CA PHE A 59 34.71 52.24 -71.75
C PHE A 59 35.51 52.16 -70.45
N GLN A 60 35.66 53.29 -69.75
CA GLN A 60 36.31 53.34 -68.44
C GLN A 60 35.36 52.95 -67.31
N SER A 61 34.07 53.27 -67.46
CA SER A 61 33.03 53.07 -66.44
C SER A 61 31.93 52.11 -66.88
N ILE A 62 31.37 51.38 -65.92
CA ILE A 62 30.18 50.53 -66.12
C ILE A 62 28.96 51.42 -66.37
N THR A 63 28.89 52.60 -65.74
CA THR A 63 27.82 53.58 -65.95
C THR A 63 27.70 53.98 -67.41
N LYS A 64 28.83 54.23 -68.09
CA LYS A 64 28.83 54.56 -69.53
C LYS A 64 28.33 53.39 -70.36
N ALA A 65 28.80 52.17 -70.11
CA ALA A 65 28.34 50.98 -70.83
C ALA A 65 26.84 50.71 -70.63
N ALA A 66 26.34 50.83 -69.40
CA ALA A 66 24.93 50.63 -69.05
C ALA A 66 24.01 51.66 -69.73
N ALA A 67 24.48 52.91 -69.89
CA ALA A 67 23.73 53.95 -70.61
C ALA A 67 23.67 53.74 -72.13
N MET A 68 24.58 52.92 -72.70
CA MET A 68 24.65 52.63 -74.14
C MET A 68 23.95 51.32 -74.52
N ALA A 69 23.80 50.40 -73.57
CA ALA A 69 23.22 49.08 -73.81
C ALA A 69 21.70 49.14 -74.00
N ASP A 70 21.21 48.41 -75.01
CA ASP A 70 19.79 48.16 -75.25
C ASP A 70 19.45 46.67 -74.99
N SER A 71 18.19 46.29 -75.23
CA SER A 71 17.71 44.93 -75.02
C SER A 71 18.43 43.92 -75.92
N GLY A 72 19.05 42.90 -75.31
CA GLY A 72 19.82 41.87 -76.02
C GLY A 72 21.33 42.09 -76.03
N ASP A 73 21.82 43.25 -75.61
CA ASP A 73 23.26 43.56 -75.59
C ASP A 73 24.01 42.85 -74.46
N THR A 74 25.33 42.68 -74.62
CA THR A 74 26.22 42.11 -73.59
C THR A 74 27.27 43.13 -73.16
N ILE A 75 27.47 43.31 -71.85
CA ILE A 75 28.51 44.17 -71.26
C ILE A 75 29.55 43.28 -70.57
N TYR A 76 30.76 43.19 -71.13
CA TYR A 76 31.91 42.54 -70.52
C TYR A 76 32.72 43.54 -69.67
N ILE A 77 32.94 43.23 -68.40
CA ILE A 77 33.63 44.10 -67.44
C ILE A 77 34.93 43.43 -67.01
N GLY A 78 36.07 44.09 -67.24
CA GLY A 78 37.40 43.59 -66.87
C GLY A 78 37.69 43.77 -65.38
N ALA A 79 38.71 43.07 -64.89
CA ALA A 79 39.10 43.14 -63.48
C ALA A 79 39.35 44.59 -63.01
N GLY A 80 38.86 44.90 -61.81
CA GLY A 80 38.99 46.22 -61.21
C GLY A 80 37.93 46.54 -60.16
N VAL A 81 38.16 47.64 -59.45
CA VAL A 81 37.20 48.21 -58.48
C VAL A 81 36.49 49.41 -59.11
N TYR A 82 35.16 49.36 -59.11
CA TYR A 82 34.27 50.32 -59.75
C TYR A 82 33.32 50.92 -58.70
N ASP A 83 33.58 52.18 -58.33
CA ASP A 83 32.78 52.94 -57.36
C ASP A 83 31.77 53.81 -58.10
N GLU A 84 30.61 53.25 -58.42
CA GLU A 84 29.65 53.91 -59.30
C GLU A 84 28.24 53.35 -59.15
N ARG A 85 27.30 53.93 -59.90
CA ARG A 85 25.92 53.46 -60.03
C ARG A 85 25.62 53.16 -61.49
N ALA A 86 25.61 51.88 -61.85
CA ALA A 86 25.17 51.44 -63.17
C ALA A 86 23.63 51.44 -63.25
N VAL A 87 23.08 52.11 -64.25
CA VAL A 87 21.62 52.19 -64.49
C VAL A 87 21.30 51.56 -65.83
N LEU A 88 20.53 50.48 -65.83
CA LEU A 88 19.94 49.90 -67.04
C LEU A 88 18.47 50.29 -67.11
N THR A 89 18.04 50.82 -68.26
CA THR A 89 16.64 51.16 -68.52
C THR A 89 16.13 50.37 -69.71
N GLY A 90 15.04 49.62 -69.53
CA GLY A 90 14.35 48.96 -70.63
C GLY A 90 13.50 49.93 -71.45
N GLY A 91 13.31 49.64 -72.74
CA GLY A 91 12.42 50.39 -73.63
C GLY A 91 10.94 50.18 -73.31
N SER A 92 10.13 51.21 -73.52
CA SER A 92 8.72 51.36 -73.07
C SER A 92 7.67 50.41 -73.67
N THR A 93 8.04 49.29 -74.30
CA THR A 93 7.06 48.36 -74.89
C THR A 93 7.54 46.92 -74.76
N GLY A 94 6.77 46.10 -74.03
CA GLY A 94 7.07 44.70 -73.77
C GLY A 94 7.20 43.83 -75.03
N SER A 95 7.89 42.70 -74.88
CA SER A 95 8.10 41.60 -75.84
C SER A 95 9.46 41.52 -76.54
N SER A 96 10.55 42.03 -75.96
CA SER A 96 11.88 41.57 -76.37
C SER A 96 12.13 40.15 -75.83
N THR A 97 12.33 39.17 -76.71
CA THR A 97 12.81 37.82 -76.36
C THR A 97 14.33 37.77 -76.13
N SER A 98 15.04 38.86 -76.42
CA SER A 98 16.51 38.94 -76.37
C SER A 98 16.98 39.22 -74.94
N LYS A 99 18.02 38.52 -74.50
CA LYS A 99 18.56 38.59 -73.13
C LYS A 99 19.71 39.61 -73.06
N THR A 100 19.56 40.68 -72.29
CA THR A 100 20.67 41.59 -71.96
C THR A 100 21.56 40.93 -70.91
N VAL A 101 22.89 40.98 -71.07
CA VAL A 101 23.85 40.32 -70.16
C VAL A 101 24.88 41.30 -69.62
N ILE A 102 25.13 41.27 -68.31
CA ILE A 102 26.27 41.91 -67.66
C ILE A 102 27.20 40.80 -67.18
N TYR A 103 28.44 40.80 -67.68
CA TYR A 103 29.42 39.74 -67.48
C TYR A 103 30.71 40.30 -66.87
N GLY A 104 31.01 39.93 -65.63
CA GLY A 104 32.30 40.16 -65.00
C GLY A 104 33.34 39.15 -65.51
N ASP A 105 34.28 39.62 -66.32
CA ASP A 105 35.30 38.82 -66.99
C ASP A 105 36.50 38.55 -66.08
N ASN A 106 36.28 37.82 -64.98
CA ASN A 106 37.35 37.57 -63.98
C ASN A 106 38.55 36.78 -64.57
N ALA A 107 38.31 35.99 -65.61
CA ALA A 107 39.36 35.24 -66.31
C ALA A 107 40.17 36.13 -67.28
N GLY A 108 39.67 37.31 -67.63
CA GLY A 108 40.24 38.20 -68.65
C GLY A 108 40.08 37.67 -70.08
N THR A 109 39.12 36.77 -70.34
CA THR A 109 38.95 36.11 -71.64
C THR A 109 38.47 37.09 -72.73
N PHE A 110 37.62 38.04 -72.36
CA PHE A 110 37.01 39.00 -73.28
C PHE A 110 37.70 40.37 -73.24
N THR A 111 38.09 40.82 -72.06
CA THR A 111 38.64 42.14 -71.79
C THR A 111 40.17 42.17 -71.73
N GLY A 112 40.80 41.01 -71.49
CA GLY A 112 42.23 40.87 -71.24
C GLY A 112 42.66 41.17 -69.79
N ASP A 113 41.74 41.60 -68.92
CA ASP A 113 42.05 41.98 -67.54
C ASP A 113 41.64 40.87 -66.57
N LYS A 114 42.61 40.04 -66.15
CA LYS A 114 42.38 38.93 -65.22
C LYS A 114 42.41 39.41 -63.76
N GLY A 115 41.44 38.99 -62.96
CA GLY A 115 41.29 39.34 -61.54
C GLY A 115 39.84 39.62 -61.16
N ASP A 116 39.59 40.04 -59.93
CA ASP A 116 38.22 40.25 -59.44
C ASP A 116 37.56 41.50 -60.06
N VAL A 117 36.31 41.36 -60.49
CA VAL A 117 35.43 42.47 -60.86
C VAL A 117 34.60 42.87 -59.65
N ILE A 118 34.93 44.01 -59.03
CA ILE A 118 34.30 44.51 -57.81
C ILE A 118 33.54 45.80 -58.09
N VAL A 119 32.23 45.82 -57.81
CA VAL A 119 31.38 47.00 -57.94
C VAL A 119 30.89 47.42 -56.55
N ARG A 120 31.14 48.67 -56.18
CA ARG A 120 30.70 49.27 -54.91
C ARG A 120 29.78 50.44 -55.22
N SER A 121 28.66 50.50 -54.52
CA SER A 121 27.69 51.59 -54.73
C SER A 121 28.24 52.92 -54.24
N LEU A 122 27.58 54.02 -54.63
CA LEU A 122 27.69 55.30 -53.93
C LEU A 122 26.87 55.28 -52.62
N ALA A 123 27.08 56.27 -51.75
CA ALA A 123 26.36 56.41 -50.49
C ALA A 123 24.84 56.46 -50.72
N SER A 124 24.09 55.62 -49.98
CA SER A 124 22.62 55.50 -50.10
C SER A 124 22.14 55.18 -51.52
N SER A 125 22.92 54.39 -52.27
CA SER A 125 22.67 54.09 -53.68
C SER A 125 22.85 52.61 -54.02
N TRP A 126 22.42 52.24 -55.22
CA TRP A 126 22.55 50.88 -55.78
C TRP A 126 23.77 50.80 -56.68
N ALA A 127 24.56 49.73 -56.55
CA ALA A 127 25.66 49.44 -57.47
C ALA A 127 25.13 49.14 -58.88
N LEU A 128 24.01 48.40 -58.96
CA LEU A 128 23.26 48.17 -60.19
C LEU A 128 21.77 48.45 -59.97
N TYR A 129 21.20 49.30 -60.82
CA TYR A 129 19.77 49.63 -60.84
C TYR A 129 19.19 49.31 -62.23
N ALA A 130 18.48 48.21 -62.34
CA ALA A 130 17.81 47.78 -63.57
C ALA A 130 16.32 48.10 -63.48
N ASN A 131 15.83 48.98 -64.34
CA ASN A 131 14.46 49.49 -64.33
C ASN A 131 13.74 49.19 -65.65
N GLY A 132 12.66 48.43 -65.61
CA GLY A 132 11.87 48.10 -66.80
C GLY A 132 12.56 47.12 -67.75
N VAL A 133 13.65 46.47 -67.33
CA VAL A 133 14.44 45.56 -68.18
C VAL A 133 13.75 44.19 -68.28
N SER A 134 13.51 43.72 -69.50
CA SER A 134 13.07 42.34 -69.75
C SER A 134 14.27 41.42 -70.03
N ASN A 135 14.26 40.21 -69.49
CA ASN A 135 15.27 39.17 -69.77
C ASN A 135 16.73 39.61 -69.48
N LEU A 136 17.15 39.57 -68.21
CA LEU A 136 18.47 40.05 -67.77
C LEU A 136 19.37 38.92 -67.25
N GLY A 137 20.64 38.91 -67.65
CA GLY A 137 21.70 38.08 -67.05
C GLY A 137 22.73 38.93 -66.33
N ILE A 138 23.12 38.55 -65.12
CA ILE A 138 24.21 39.15 -64.35
C ILE A 138 25.12 38.02 -63.91
N THR A 139 26.41 38.08 -64.23
CA THR A 139 27.32 37.00 -63.84
C THR A 139 28.74 37.46 -63.57
N GLY A 140 29.45 36.78 -62.67
CA GLY A 140 30.88 36.99 -62.43
C GLY A 140 31.24 38.28 -61.70
N ILE A 141 30.31 38.91 -60.99
CA ILE A 141 30.54 40.21 -60.33
C ILE A 141 30.53 40.08 -58.81
N THR A 142 31.48 40.73 -58.14
CA THR A 142 31.43 40.99 -56.69
C THR A 142 30.81 42.35 -56.41
N PHE A 143 29.62 42.37 -55.83
CA PHE A 143 29.01 43.56 -55.25
C PHE A 143 29.40 43.69 -53.78
N ALA A 144 30.12 44.75 -53.41
CA ALA A 144 30.62 44.91 -52.04
C ALA A 144 30.22 46.26 -51.43
N ALA A 145 30.05 46.29 -50.12
CA ALA A 145 29.87 47.55 -49.40
C ALA A 145 31.09 48.46 -49.57
N HIS A 146 30.84 49.76 -49.74
CA HIS A 146 31.93 50.72 -49.83
C HIS A 146 32.54 50.97 -48.43
N PRO A 147 33.87 50.99 -48.27
CA PRO A 147 34.52 51.20 -46.97
C PRO A 147 34.12 52.50 -46.26
N ASP A 148 33.86 53.57 -47.01
CA ASP A 148 33.50 54.89 -46.45
C ASP A 148 32.04 55.00 -46.01
N HIS A 149 31.17 54.12 -46.51
CA HIS A 149 29.74 54.12 -46.16
C HIS A 149 29.17 52.69 -46.11
N PRO A 150 29.69 51.86 -45.19
CA PRO A 150 29.39 50.42 -45.14
C PRO A 150 27.93 50.16 -44.75
N THR A 151 27.29 51.11 -44.07
CA THR A 151 25.89 50.98 -43.59
C THR A 151 24.85 51.55 -44.53
N THR A 152 25.22 52.06 -45.72
CA THR A 152 24.26 52.60 -46.72
C THR A 152 24.56 52.13 -48.14
N SER A 153 25.23 50.98 -48.27
CA SER A 153 25.59 50.37 -49.56
C SER A 153 24.56 49.32 -50.00
N TYR A 154 24.12 49.38 -51.27
CA TYR A 154 23.15 48.42 -51.86
C TYR A 154 23.71 47.79 -53.14
N GLY A 155 23.45 46.50 -53.36
CA GLY A 155 23.91 45.74 -54.53
C GLY A 155 23.06 45.99 -55.77
N CYS A 156 22.14 45.07 -56.05
CA CYS A 156 21.30 45.07 -57.25
C CYS A 156 19.84 45.39 -56.92
N TYR A 157 19.24 46.32 -57.65
CA TYR A 157 17.78 46.54 -57.63
C TYR A 157 17.19 46.29 -59.01
N LEU A 158 16.32 45.28 -59.07
CA LEU A 158 15.49 44.91 -60.20
C LEU A 158 14.11 45.52 -59.98
N ARG A 159 13.80 46.61 -60.67
CA ARG A 159 12.53 47.33 -60.56
C ARG A 159 11.75 47.17 -61.86
N ASP A 160 10.45 46.85 -61.75
CA ASP A 160 9.54 46.77 -62.90
C ASP A 160 10.07 45.85 -64.04
N SER A 161 10.96 44.91 -63.70
CA SER A 161 11.57 43.97 -64.63
C SER A 161 10.66 42.77 -64.86
N THR A 162 10.65 42.26 -66.09
CA THR A 162 9.75 41.19 -66.55
C THR A 162 10.52 40.07 -67.25
N GLY A 163 9.86 38.94 -67.53
CA GLY A 163 10.51 37.80 -68.17
C GLY A 163 11.46 37.07 -67.21
N SER A 164 12.63 36.66 -67.69
CA SER A 164 13.58 35.85 -66.92
C SER A 164 14.81 36.65 -66.47
N VAL A 165 15.08 36.71 -65.17
CA VAL A 165 16.29 37.36 -64.64
C VAL A 165 17.20 36.31 -64.01
N HIS A 166 18.44 36.20 -64.49
CA HIS A 166 19.45 35.27 -64.01
C HIS A 166 20.60 36.01 -63.34
N VAL A 167 20.93 35.64 -62.10
CA VAL A 167 22.13 36.10 -61.38
C VAL A 167 22.98 34.89 -61.04
N ALA A 168 24.14 34.75 -61.66
CA ALA A 168 24.95 33.54 -61.58
C ALA A 168 26.41 33.83 -61.21
N GLN A 169 27.03 33.05 -60.34
CA GLN A 169 28.47 33.19 -60.03
C GLN A 169 28.86 34.59 -59.52
N CYS A 170 27.99 35.20 -58.71
CA CYS A 170 28.20 36.51 -58.12
C CYS A 170 28.53 36.42 -56.63
N ARG A 171 29.18 37.45 -56.09
CA ARG A 171 29.39 37.62 -54.64
C ARG A 171 28.77 38.92 -54.16
N PHE A 172 28.06 38.88 -53.04
CA PHE A 172 27.43 40.04 -52.40
C PHE A 172 27.94 40.16 -50.97
N ALA A 173 28.71 41.19 -50.64
CA ALA A 173 29.40 41.30 -49.35
C ALA A 173 29.01 42.57 -48.57
N ASP A 174 28.45 42.36 -47.38
CA ASP A 174 28.18 43.36 -46.33
C ASP A 174 27.19 44.46 -46.73
N LEU A 175 26.26 44.14 -47.62
CA LEU A 175 25.25 45.06 -48.16
C LEU A 175 23.95 45.07 -47.33
N ILE A 176 23.24 46.20 -47.28
CA ILE A 176 21.87 46.18 -46.70
C ILE A 176 20.96 45.31 -47.57
N TYR A 177 21.04 45.46 -48.89
CA TYR A 177 20.33 44.63 -49.88
C TYR A 177 21.36 44.09 -50.87
N GLY A 178 21.54 42.77 -50.93
CA GLY A 178 22.30 42.12 -52.00
C GLY A 178 21.53 42.23 -53.31
N ILE A 179 20.35 41.62 -53.36
CA ILE A 179 19.39 41.70 -54.46
C ILE A 179 18.04 42.13 -53.91
N ARG A 180 17.47 43.20 -54.47
CA ARG A 180 16.07 43.59 -54.27
C ARG A 180 15.32 43.42 -55.60
N ASN A 181 14.28 42.61 -55.60
CA ASN A 181 13.42 42.40 -56.78
C ASN A 181 12.02 42.92 -56.50
N GLN A 182 11.61 43.96 -57.22
CA GLN A 182 10.23 44.46 -57.23
C GLN A 182 9.65 44.42 -58.65
N GLY A 183 10.13 43.50 -59.49
CA GLY A 183 9.57 43.23 -60.81
C GLY A 183 8.78 41.91 -60.84
N ASP A 184 7.78 41.85 -61.71
CA ASP A 184 7.03 40.61 -61.99
C ASP A 184 7.79 39.71 -62.98
N ASN A 185 8.97 39.24 -62.55
CA ASN A 185 9.85 38.36 -63.30
C ASN A 185 10.01 36.99 -62.61
N SER A 186 10.57 36.04 -63.36
CA SER A 186 11.12 34.80 -62.84
C SER A 186 12.59 35.01 -62.52
N LEU A 187 12.90 35.24 -61.23
CA LEU A 187 14.27 35.43 -60.74
C LEU A 187 14.94 34.08 -60.47
N VAL A 188 16.09 33.85 -61.12
CA VAL A 188 16.97 32.70 -60.90
C VAL A 188 18.29 33.22 -60.34
N VAL A 189 18.69 32.70 -59.17
CA VAL A 189 19.99 32.99 -58.54
C VAL A 189 20.74 31.68 -58.38
N GLU A 190 21.93 31.59 -58.94
CA GLU A 190 22.68 30.32 -59.01
C GLU A 190 24.17 30.51 -58.70
N GLU A 191 24.79 29.53 -58.06
CA GLU A 191 26.24 29.48 -57.80
C GLU A 191 26.83 30.75 -57.15
N SER A 192 26.05 31.44 -56.30
CA SER A 192 26.40 32.77 -55.78
C SER A 192 26.63 32.77 -54.26
N GLU A 193 27.44 33.71 -53.76
CA GLU A 193 27.75 33.85 -52.34
C GLU A 193 27.22 35.18 -51.78
N PHE A 194 26.54 35.14 -50.64
CA PHE A 194 26.06 36.30 -49.89
C PHE A 194 26.68 36.29 -48.50
N GLN A 195 27.50 37.30 -48.19
CA GLN A 195 28.20 37.41 -46.91
C GLN A 195 27.72 38.64 -46.15
N GLY A 196 27.35 38.45 -44.88
CA GLY A 196 26.94 39.52 -43.99
C GLY A 196 25.71 40.29 -44.48
N GLY A 197 25.54 41.51 -43.98
CA GLY A 197 24.46 42.40 -44.42
C GLY A 197 23.06 42.07 -43.84
N ARG A 198 22.05 42.84 -44.29
CA ARG A 198 20.68 42.72 -43.76
C ARG A 198 19.81 41.77 -44.58
N TYR A 199 19.68 42.00 -45.88
CA TYR A 199 18.89 41.16 -46.78
C TYR A 199 19.77 40.70 -47.94
N ALA A 200 20.06 39.40 -48.03
CA ALA A 200 20.77 38.85 -49.17
C ALA A 200 19.89 38.91 -50.43
N ILE A 201 18.68 38.37 -50.36
CA ILE A 201 17.66 38.46 -51.42
C ILE A 201 16.33 38.91 -50.82
N TYR A 202 15.73 39.97 -51.36
CA TYR A 202 14.44 40.52 -50.92
C TYR A 202 13.48 40.72 -52.08
N THR A 203 12.39 39.95 -52.10
CA THR A 203 11.42 39.88 -53.21
C THR A 203 9.98 40.02 -52.69
N PRO A 204 9.44 41.24 -52.55
CA PRO A 204 8.07 41.44 -52.07
C PRO A 204 6.98 41.04 -53.06
N GLN A 205 7.28 41.00 -54.36
CA GLN A 205 6.38 40.58 -55.44
C GLN A 205 7.24 40.04 -56.60
N CYS A 206 6.99 38.81 -57.04
CA CYS A 206 7.59 38.22 -58.25
C CYS A 206 6.72 37.03 -58.73
N SER A 207 6.76 36.69 -60.00
CA SER A 207 6.04 35.50 -60.48
C SER A 207 6.67 34.23 -59.92
N LYS A 208 8.01 34.11 -59.97
CA LYS A 208 8.75 32.96 -59.44
C LYS A 208 10.13 33.36 -58.95
N ILE A 209 10.60 32.70 -57.89
CA ILE A 209 12.00 32.76 -57.46
C ILE A 209 12.60 31.35 -57.37
N ALA A 210 13.79 31.17 -57.93
CA ALA A 210 14.60 29.97 -57.84
C ALA A 210 16.01 30.34 -57.38
N VAL A 211 16.48 29.76 -56.28
CA VAL A 211 17.82 29.98 -55.73
C VAL A 211 18.50 28.62 -55.63
N SER A 212 19.64 28.42 -56.30
CA SER A 212 20.32 27.12 -56.31
C SER A 212 21.82 27.22 -56.11
N ASN A 213 22.45 26.23 -55.47
CA ASN A 213 23.92 26.16 -55.31
C ASN A 213 24.54 27.41 -54.67
N CYS A 214 23.81 28.10 -53.79
CA CYS A 214 24.25 29.37 -53.20
C CYS A 214 24.73 29.22 -51.75
N ARG A 215 25.65 30.10 -51.35
CA ARG A 215 26.19 30.16 -49.98
C ARG A 215 25.78 31.46 -49.29
N PHE A 216 25.12 31.35 -48.15
CA PHE A 216 24.66 32.47 -47.33
C PHE A 216 25.41 32.47 -45.99
N LEU A 217 26.35 33.38 -45.85
CA LEU A 217 27.28 33.46 -44.73
C LEU A 217 26.86 34.59 -43.78
N ALA A 218 25.98 34.26 -42.84
CA ALA A 218 25.43 35.15 -41.81
C ALA A 218 24.73 36.45 -42.26
N PRO A 219 23.87 36.45 -43.30
CA PRO A 219 22.95 37.57 -43.50
C PRO A 219 21.87 37.57 -42.41
N ALA A 220 21.36 38.74 -42.03
CA ALA A 220 20.22 38.79 -41.10
C ALA A 220 18.96 38.12 -41.69
N TYR A 221 18.78 38.22 -43.01
CA TYR A 221 17.76 37.55 -43.81
C TYR A 221 18.39 37.01 -45.09
N GLY A 222 18.31 35.69 -45.32
CA GLY A 222 18.86 35.04 -46.52
C GLY A 222 17.98 35.25 -47.74
N VAL A 223 16.95 34.41 -47.89
CA VAL A 223 15.96 34.49 -48.96
C VAL A 223 14.63 34.97 -48.39
N THR A 224 14.24 36.21 -48.72
CA THR A 224 12.94 36.77 -48.34
C THR A 224 12.04 36.88 -49.56
N ALA A 225 10.91 36.16 -49.55
CA ALA A 225 9.96 36.16 -50.66
C ALA A 225 8.49 36.23 -50.19
N TYR A 226 7.76 37.22 -50.67
CA TYR A 226 6.35 37.41 -50.38
C TYR A 226 5.54 37.39 -51.67
N ASP A 227 4.32 36.85 -51.61
CA ASP A 227 3.32 36.94 -52.68
C ASP A 227 3.81 36.40 -54.05
N ALA A 228 4.76 35.45 -54.01
CA ALA A 228 5.25 34.76 -55.20
C ALA A 228 4.38 33.54 -55.52
N SER A 229 4.22 33.20 -56.79
CA SER A 229 3.49 31.96 -57.13
C SER A 229 4.26 30.70 -56.68
N GLN A 230 5.60 30.77 -56.68
CA GLN A 230 6.49 29.72 -56.24
C GLN A 230 7.85 30.27 -55.78
N THR A 231 8.32 29.76 -54.64
CA THR A 231 9.68 30.00 -54.11
C THR A 231 10.44 28.69 -54.01
N HIS A 232 11.47 28.50 -54.82
CA HIS A 232 12.31 27.30 -54.85
C HIS A 232 13.72 27.62 -54.35
N VAL A 233 14.22 26.90 -53.34
CA VAL A 233 15.59 27.00 -52.82
C VAL A 233 16.22 25.61 -52.78
N ASP A 234 17.30 25.41 -53.53
CA ASP A 234 17.88 24.08 -53.81
C ASP A 234 19.40 24.07 -53.57
N ASP A 235 19.93 23.02 -52.94
CA ASP A 235 21.38 22.83 -52.69
C ASP A 235 22.11 24.09 -52.15
N CYS A 236 21.48 24.78 -51.20
CA CYS A 236 22.02 26.02 -50.61
C CYS A 236 22.52 25.79 -49.18
N SER A 237 23.60 26.49 -48.79
CA SER A 237 24.12 26.48 -47.42
C SER A 237 23.90 27.82 -46.73
N PHE A 238 23.38 27.80 -45.51
CA PHE A 238 23.16 28.97 -44.66
C PHE A 238 23.90 28.80 -43.34
N THR A 239 24.67 29.82 -42.94
CA THR A 239 25.32 29.86 -41.63
C THR A 239 24.87 31.10 -40.85
N GLY A 240 24.64 30.95 -39.54
CA GLY A 240 24.39 32.07 -38.63
C GLY A 240 25.66 32.77 -38.14
N THR A 241 26.83 32.19 -38.42
CA THR A 241 28.13 32.72 -37.98
C THR A 241 28.83 33.41 -39.14
N HIS A 242 29.24 34.67 -38.92
CA HIS A 242 29.94 35.46 -39.92
C HIS A 242 31.37 34.91 -40.12
N PRO A 243 31.81 34.67 -41.37
CA PRO A 243 33.01 33.88 -41.64
C PRO A 243 34.33 34.57 -41.24
N THR A 244 34.33 35.90 -41.13
CA THR A 244 35.55 36.68 -40.81
C THR A 244 35.58 37.23 -39.38
N THR A 245 34.41 37.50 -38.80
CA THR A 245 34.30 38.13 -37.46
C THR A 245 33.85 37.13 -36.39
N GLU A 246 33.43 35.94 -36.80
CA GLU A 246 32.83 34.90 -35.95
C GLU A 246 31.58 35.38 -35.19
N ALA A 247 31.01 36.52 -35.58
CA ALA A 247 29.81 37.08 -34.97
C ALA A 247 28.60 36.16 -35.25
N LYS A 248 27.87 35.80 -34.18
CA LYS A 248 26.60 35.07 -34.28
C LYS A 248 25.47 36.04 -34.60
N ILE A 249 24.91 35.90 -35.78
CA ILE A 249 23.81 36.72 -36.28
C ILE A 249 22.50 35.97 -36.09
N SER A 250 21.45 36.67 -35.67
CA SER A 250 20.09 36.12 -35.60
C SER A 250 19.48 35.96 -37.00
N SER A 251 20.09 35.09 -37.80
CA SER A 251 19.79 34.88 -39.22
C SER A 251 18.45 34.18 -39.40
N ARG A 252 17.61 34.74 -40.26
CA ARG A 252 16.41 34.10 -40.81
C ARG A 252 16.74 33.64 -42.22
N SER A 253 17.10 32.38 -42.36
CA SER A 253 17.72 31.87 -43.59
C SER A 253 16.75 31.89 -44.77
N ILE A 254 15.58 31.27 -44.62
CA ILE A 254 14.46 31.39 -45.57
C ILE A 254 13.28 32.02 -44.84
N HIS A 255 12.70 33.08 -45.40
CA HIS A 255 11.58 33.81 -44.82
C HIS A 255 10.53 34.13 -45.89
N THR A 256 9.43 33.40 -45.87
CA THR A 256 8.43 33.47 -46.94
C THR A 256 7.00 33.63 -46.44
N ALA A 257 6.13 34.21 -47.27
CA ALA A 257 4.69 34.22 -47.02
C ALA A 257 3.87 34.20 -48.31
N ARG A 258 2.68 33.57 -48.26
CA ARG A 258 1.72 33.49 -49.38
C ARG A 258 2.34 33.02 -50.70
N THR A 259 3.12 31.94 -50.63
CA THR A 259 3.82 31.31 -51.75
C THR A 259 3.79 29.79 -51.65
N ALA A 260 4.01 29.11 -52.77
CA ALA A 260 4.33 27.68 -52.79
C ALA A 260 5.84 27.48 -52.55
N LEU A 261 6.21 27.07 -51.34
CA LEU A 261 7.60 26.90 -50.93
C LEU A 261 8.12 25.50 -51.30
N ILE A 262 9.26 25.44 -51.98
CA ILE A 262 10.02 24.21 -52.24
C ILE A 262 11.45 24.44 -51.74
N THR A 263 11.90 23.63 -50.80
CA THR A 263 13.28 23.65 -50.29
C THR A 263 13.87 22.26 -50.38
N THR A 264 14.95 22.09 -51.13
CA THR A 264 15.60 20.79 -51.39
C THR A 264 17.09 20.83 -51.06
N ASP A 265 17.60 19.79 -50.41
CA ASP A 265 19.03 19.52 -50.19
C ASP A 265 19.82 20.69 -49.56
N CYS A 266 19.15 21.52 -48.75
CA CYS A 266 19.76 22.70 -48.11
C CYS A 266 20.32 22.39 -46.72
N SER A 267 21.42 23.07 -46.35
CA SER A 267 22.02 22.99 -45.01
C SER A 267 21.92 24.32 -44.26
N PHE A 268 21.55 24.27 -42.98
CA PHE A 268 21.39 25.42 -42.09
C PHE A 268 22.17 25.16 -40.80
N ASP A 269 23.10 26.04 -40.44
CA ASP A 269 23.89 25.90 -39.20
C ASP A 269 23.90 27.21 -38.41
N GLY A 270 23.37 27.19 -37.19
CA GLY A 270 23.40 28.34 -36.28
C GLY A 270 22.35 29.41 -36.58
N SER A 271 21.35 29.14 -37.42
CA SER A 271 20.29 30.10 -37.74
C SER A 271 19.40 30.41 -36.53
N TYR A 272 18.88 31.65 -36.45
CA TYR A 272 17.78 31.95 -35.52
C TYR A 272 16.49 31.26 -35.97
N THR A 273 16.17 31.37 -37.26
CA THR A 273 15.16 30.53 -37.88
C THR A 273 15.68 29.99 -39.20
N GLY A 274 15.68 28.67 -39.37
CA GLY A 274 16.11 28.03 -40.62
C GLY A 274 15.10 28.34 -41.73
N ILE A 275 13.90 27.78 -41.61
CA ILE A 275 12.83 27.96 -42.59
C ILE A 275 11.62 28.57 -41.89
N TYR A 276 11.23 29.77 -42.33
CA TYR A 276 10.01 30.44 -41.89
C TYR A 276 9.05 30.62 -43.06
N GLY A 277 7.81 30.17 -42.90
CA GLY A 277 6.73 30.27 -43.85
C GLY A 277 5.42 30.65 -43.16
N LYS A 278 4.69 31.63 -43.70
CA LYS A 278 3.38 32.04 -43.18
C LYS A 278 2.34 32.09 -44.29
N GLU A 279 1.15 31.56 -44.04
CA GLU A 279 0.05 31.55 -45.02
C GLU A 279 0.49 30.93 -46.36
N LEU A 280 1.30 29.87 -46.32
CA LEU A 280 1.81 29.19 -47.53
C LEU A 280 0.67 28.49 -48.27
N THR A 281 0.70 28.53 -49.60
CA THR A 281 -0.25 27.77 -50.43
C THR A 281 0.15 26.29 -50.54
N SER A 282 1.45 26.00 -50.40
CA SER A 282 2.02 24.66 -50.20
C SER A 282 3.44 24.75 -49.66
N ALA A 283 3.93 23.70 -49.00
CA ALA A 283 5.34 23.59 -48.62
C ALA A 283 5.87 22.18 -48.86
N LYS A 284 6.98 22.05 -49.60
CA LYS A 284 7.79 20.82 -49.70
C LYS A 284 9.20 21.11 -49.21
N ILE A 285 9.58 20.55 -48.06
CA ILE A 285 10.94 20.62 -47.51
C ILE A 285 11.55 19.22 -47.59
N ASP A 286 12.69 19.04 -48.24
CA ASP A 286 13.16 17.70 -48.61
C ASP A 286 14.69 17.65 -48.58
N GLY A 287 15.30 16.60 -48.01
CA GLY A 287 16.77 16.46 -48.01
C GLY A 287 17.54 17.48 -47.15
N CYS A 288 16.87 18.23 -46.27
CA CYS A 288 17.48 19.36 -45.57
C CYS A 288 18.15 18.97 -44.24
N LYS A 289 19.25 19.66 -43.89
CA LYS A 289 19.95 19.51 -42.61
C LYS A 289 19.94 20.81 -41.83
N LEU A 290 19.31 20.82 -40.66
CA LEU A 290 19.19 21.99 -39.79
C LEU A 290 19.89 21.73 -38.46
N ILE A 291 20.89 22.53 -38.12
CA ILE A 291 21.76 22.31 -36.95
C ILE A 291 21.83 23.60 -36.11
N ASN A 292 21.86 23.47 -34.79
CA ASN A 292 22.15 24.55 -33.84
C ASN A 292 21.16 25.72 -33.93
N SER A 293 19.88 25.45 -34.17
CA SER A 293 18.87 26.50 -34.30
C SER A 293 18.57 27.17 -32.94
N THR A 294 18.60 28.50 -32.88
CA THR A 294 18.41 29.23 -31.60
C THR A 294 16.95 29.59 -31.31
N SER A 295 16.07 29.58 -32.31
CA SER A 295 14.61 29.64 -32.16
C SER A 295 13.96 28.45 -32.85
N HIS A 296 13.55 28.55 -34.11
CA HIS A 296 12.87 27.47 -34.83
C HIS A 296 13.74 26.92 -35.95
N ALA A 297 13.91 25.60 -36.05
CA ALA A 297 14.50 25.01 -37.25
C ALA A 297 13.55 25.20 -38.43
N VAL A 298 12.28 24.79 -38.27
CA VAL A 298 11.21 24.98 -39.25
C VAL A 298 9.96 25.52 -38.57
N TYR A 299 9.41 26.61 -39.09
CA TYR A 299 8.11 27.15 -38.73
C TYR A 299 7.33 27.48 -40.00
N CYS A 300 6.32 26.66 -40.34
CA CYS A 300 5.49 26.88 -41.51
C CYS A 300 4.00 26.79 -41.15
N THR A 301 3.22 27.76 -41.62
CA THR A 301 1.75 27.72 -41.58
C THR A 301 1.20 27.87 -42.99
N GLY A 302 0.12 27.17 -43.32
CA GLY A 302 -0.46 27.19 -44.66
C GLY A 302 -1.23 25.93 -45.00
N GLU A 303 -1.23 25.54 -46.26
CA GLU A 303 -1.93 24.33 -46.73
C GLU A 303 -0.91 23.29 -47.25
N SER A 304 -1.24 22.00 -47.20
CA SER A 304 -0.47 20.93 -47.86
C SER A 304 1.02 20.93 -47.50
N LEU A 305 1.32 20.96 -46.20
CA LEU A 305 2.68 21.05 -45.66
C LEU A 305 3.32 19.65 -45.56
N ARG A 306 4.50 19.48 -46.15
CA ARG A 306 5.27 18.22 -46.04
C ARG A 306 6.77 18.46 -45.87
N MET A 307 7.38 17.63 -45.02
CA MET A 307 8.82 17.57 -44.84
C MET A 307 9.31 16.12 -44.96
N SER A 308 10.37 15.89 -45.74
CA SER A 308 10.90 14.55 -46.01
C SER A 308 12.43 14.47 -45.96
N ARG A 309 12.99 13.29 -45.65
CA ARG A 309 14.43 12.96 -45.79
C ARG A 309 15.37 13.97 -45.13
N SER A 310 14.99 14.50 -43.96
CA SER A 310 15.63 15.68 -43.36
C SER A 310 16.05 15.44 -41.91
N LYS A 311 17.07 16.19 -41.45
CA LYS A 311 17.60 16.11 -40.08
C LYS A 311 17.54 17.45 -39.37
N VAL A 312 17.09 17.46 -38.12
CA VAL A 312 17.06 18.62 -37.22
C VAL A 312 17.82 18.28 -35.95
N ILE A 313 18.94 18.94 -35.70
CA ILE A 313 19.89 18.56 -34.64
C ILE A 313 20.22 19.78 -33.79
N ASP A 314 20.07 19.65 -32.48
CA ASP A 314 20.43 20.63 -31.44
C ASP A 314 19.79 22.01 -31.59
N GLY A 315 18.99 22.41 -30.60
CA GLY A 315 18.37 23.73 -30.62
C GLY A 315 17.14 23.85 -29.73
N ASN A 316 16.34 24.88 -29.99
CA ASN A 316 15.17 25.19 -29.17
C ASN A 316 13.89 24.52 -29.69
N TYR A 317 13.31 25.01 -30.79
CA TYR A 317 12.11 24.44 -31.42
C TYR A 317 12.49 23.77 -32.75
N GLY A 318 12.20 22.49 -32.91
CA GLY A 318 12.47 21.74 -34.13
C GLY A 318 11.48 22.09 -35.23
N ILE A 319 10.43 21.28 -35.33
CA ILE A 319 9.47 21.33 -36.44
C ILE A 319 8.12 21.84 -35.94
N THR A 320 7.64 22.92 -36.56
CA THR A 320 6.26 23.41 -36.43
C THR A 320 5.65 23.50 -37.82
N LEU A 321 4.78 22.55 -38.17
CA LEU A 321 3.96 22.61 -39.37
C LEU A 321 2.48 22.71 -38.95
N SER A 322 1.85 23.84 -39.27
CA SER A 322 0.44 24.09 -38.94
C SER A 322 -0.37 24.22 -40.21
N ASP A 323 -1.06 23.14 -40.60
CA ASP A 323 -2.00 23.18 -41.71
C ASP A 323 -3.29 23.91 -41.29
N THR A 324 -3.68 24.94 -42.03
CA THR A 324 -4.83 25.80 -41.71
C THR A 324 -6.16 25.25 -42.23
N THR A 325 -6.14 24.15 -42.99
CA THR A 325 -7.34 23.48 -43.52
C THR A 325 -7.85 22.36 -42.61
N GLY A 326 -7.08 22.02 -41.56
CA GLY A 326 -7.37 20.93 -40.64
C GLY A 326 -6.92 19.55 -41.13
N LYS A 327 -6.17 19.48 -42.23
CA LYS A 327 -5.50 18.25 -42.69
C LYS A 327 -4.22 18.00 -41.89
N SER A 328 -3.74 16.76 -41.88
CA SER A 328 -2.45 16.44 -41.28
C SER A 328 -1.29 17.00 -42.11
N ALA A 329 -0.25 17.48 -41.44
CA ALA A 329 1.04 17.74 -42.08
C ALA A 329 1.85 16.44 -42.18
N SER A 330 2.56 16.23 -43.29
CA SER A 330 3.30 14.97 -43.50
C SER A 330 4.78 15.09 -43.11
N LEU A 331 5.27 14.15 -42.31
CA LEU A 331 6.68 13.98 -41.94
C LEU A 331 7.15 12.58 -42.35
N SER A 332 8.10 12.49 -43.29
CA SER A 332 8.64 11.20 -43.78
C SER A 332 10.17 11.13 -43.72
N ASP A 333 10.74 10.04 -43.21
CA ASP A 333 12.20 9.88 -43.08
C ASP A 333 12.88 11.06 -42.34
N ILE A 334 12.37 11.40 -41.15
CA ILE A 334 12.81 12.55 -40.35
C ILE A 334 13.58 12.11 -39.10
N GLU A 335 14.69 12.79 -38.81
CA GLU A 335 15.44 12.65 -37.56
C GLU A 335 15.47 14.00 -36.82
N VAL A 336 14.92 14.05 -35.60
CA VAL A 336 14.99 15.21 -34.71
C VAL A 336 15.72 14.83 -33.43
N GLN A 337 16.84 15.50 -33.16
CA GLN A 337 17.71 15.18 -32.04
C GLN A 337 18.07 16.42 -31.21
N GLY A 338 18.12 16.29 -29.89
CA GLY A 338 18.75 17.30 -29.01
C GLY A 338 17.99 18.62 -28.91
N MET A 339 16.69 18.64 -29.23
CA MET A 339 15.86 19.84 -29.17
C MET A 339 15.22 20.02 -27.78
N ASN A 340 14.99 21.27 -27.38
CA ASN A 340 14.09 21.55 -26.25
C ASN A 340 12.65 21.12 -26.58
N ILE A 341 12.20 21.31 -27.84
CA ILE A 341 10.96 20.76 -28.39
C ILE A 341 11.25 20.17 -29.77
N GLY A 342 11.06 18.86 -29.95
CA GLY A 342 11.27 18.18 -31.22
C GLY A 342 10.21 18.60 -32.25
N VAL A 343 8.96 18.19 -32.02
CA VAL A 343 7.79 18.59 -32.81
C VAL A 343 6.85 19.42 -31.94
N HIS A 344 6.46 20.59 -32.44
CA HIS A 344 5.55 21.50 -31.75
C HIS A 344 4.16 21.43 -32.42
N ALA A 345 3.21 20.76 -31.75
CA ALA A 345 1.85 20.58 -32.25
C ALA A 345 0.96 21.76 -31.81
N VAL A 346 0.50 22.55 -32.79
CA VAL A 346 -0.18 23.84 -32.53
C VAL A 346 -1.62 23.91 -33.08
N GLN A 347 -1.89 23.34 -34.27
CA GLN A 347 -3.19 23.53 -34.94
C GLN A 347 -3.75 22.29 -35.68
N GLY A 348 -2.97 21.20 -35.80
CA GLY A 348 -3.38 20.00 -36.53
C GLY A 348 -2.51 18.79 -36.23
N ASP A 349 -2.94 17.64 -36.75
CA ASP A 349 -2.24 16.36 -36.63
C ASP A 349 -1.09 16.25 -37.63
N TYR A 350 -0.30 15.19 -37.46
CA TYR A 350 0.83 14.87 -38.33
C TYR A 350 0.69 13.43 -38.81
N ASP A 351 0.95 13.20 -40.09
CA ASP A 351 1.12 11.84 -40.64
C ASP A 351 2.62 11.49 -40.51
N PHE A 352 2.96 10.63 -39.57
CA PHE A 352 4.35 10.25 -39.30
C PHE A 352 4.71 8.97 -40.07
N ASP A 353 5.73 9.05 -40.91
CA ASP A 353 6.32 7.91 -41.61
C ASP A 353 7.84 7.87 -41.38
N SER A 354 8.34 6.82 -40.72
CA SER A 354 9.77 6.66 -40.44
C SER A 354 10.41 7.87 -39.73
N VAL A 355 9.77 8.36 -38.66
CA VAL A 355 10.24 9.52 -37.87
C VAL A 355 10.93 9.06 -36.58
N THR A 356 12.08 9.66 -36.25
CA THR A 356 12.79 9.42 -34.99
C THR A 356 12.97 10.72 -34.22
N LEU A 357 12.47 10.75 -32.98
CA LEU A 357 12.61 11.85 -32.03
C LEU A 357 13.49 11.38 -30.87
N SER A 358 14.73 11.88 -30.79
CA SER A 358 15.72 11.40 -29.83
C SER A 358 16.38 12.49 -28.98
N SER A 359 16.67 12.18 -27.70
CA SER A 359 17.40 13.08 -26.79
C SER A 359 16.81 14.48 -26.66
N ASN A 360 15.50 14.64 -26.88
CA ASN A 360 14.81 15.91 -26.74
C ASN A 360 14.29 16.07 -25.31
N LYS A 361 14.11 17.31 -24.86
CA LYS A 361 13.39 17.55 -23.59
C LYS A 361 11.91 17.16 -23.70
N TYR A 362 11.31 17.52 -24.84
CA TYR A 362 9.97 17.08 -25.23
C TYR A 362 10.05 16.58 -26.68
N GLY A 363 9.77 15.29 -26.91
CA GLY A 363 9.68 14.74 -28.27
C GLY A 363 8.59 15.46 -29.06
N VAL A 364 7.36 15.42 -28.53
CA VAL A 364 6.23 16.23 -29.01
C VAL A 364 5.71 17.13 -27.88
N TYR A 365 5.41 18.38 -28.19
CA TYR A 365 4.73 19.31 -27.28
C TYR A 365 3.41 19.82 -27.88
N GLN A 366 2.29 19.44 -27.27
CA GLN A 366 0.96 19.97 -27.58
C GLN A 366 0.62 21.07 -26.58
N ARG A 367 0.43 22.30 -27.06
CA ARG A 367 0.20 23.47 -26.20
C ARG A 367 -1.23 23.99 -26.23
N THR A 368 -1.55 24.82 -25.24
CA THR A 368 -2.69 25.74 -25.18
C THR A 368 -3.06 26.31 -26.56
N GLY A 369 -4.34 26.16 -26.91
CA GLY A 369 -4.89 26.55 -28.22
C GLY A 369 -4.91 25.45 -29.29
N SER A 370 -4.28 24.29 -29.07
CA SER A 370 -4.40 23.11 -29.96
C SER A 370 -5.58 22.25 -29.52
N PRO A 371 -6.67 22.12 -30.32
CA PRO A 371 -7.90 21.42 -29.92
C PRO A 371 -7.74 19.89 -29.88
N GLY A 372 -6.81 19.34 -30.66
CA GLY A 372 -6.55 17.91 -30.77
C GLY A 372 -5.08 17.66 -31.09
N PHE A 373 -4.62 16.46 -30.75
CA PHE A 373 -3.41 15.84 -31.29
C PHE A 373 -3.60 14.32 -31.27
N SER A 374 -3.35 13.66 -32.40
CA SER A 374 -3.44 12.22 -32.53
C SER A 374 -2.17 11.57 -33.10
N ILE A 375 -1.90 10.34 -32.66
CA ILE A 375 -0.93 9.43 -33.27
C ILE A 375 -1.65 8.10 -33.46
N ALA A 376 -1.86 7.71 -34.72
CA ALA A 376 -2.55 6.49 -35.11
C ALA A 376 -1.61 5.28 -35.08
N LYS A 377 -2.18 4.07 -35.07
CA LYS A 377 -1.41 2.82 -35.16
C LYS A 377 -0.59 2.69 -36.46
N SER A 378 -1.05 3.33 -37.53
CA SER A 378 -0.36 3.37 -38.82
C SER A 378 0.83 4.33 -38.84
N ASP A 379 0.92 5.24 -37.88
CA ASP A 379 2.04 6.18 -37.79
C ASP A 379 3.31 5.44 -37.33
N SER A 380 4.43 5.77 -37.99
CA SER A 380 5.74 5.23 -37.69
C SER A 380 6.62 6.31 -37.08
N VAL A 381 6.57 6.41 -35.75
CA VAL A 381 7.38 7.34 -34.95
C VAL A 381 8.07 6.61 -33.80
N LYS A 382 9.36 6.90 -33.60
CA LYS A 382 10.18 6.36 -32.50
C LYS A 382 10.57 7.46 -31.53
N PHE A 383 10.38 7.22 -30.24
CA PHE A 383 10.80 8.11 -29.16
C PHE A 383 11.93 7.46 -28.38
N ILE A 384 13.12 8.05 -28.40
CA ILE A 384 14.33 7.45 -27.81
C ILE A 384 15.04 8.45 -26.89
N ASP A 385 15.33 8.08 -25.64
CA ASP A 385 16.11 8.88 -24.69
C ASP A 385 15.60 10.33 -24.49
N ASN A 386 14.31 10.59 -24.67
CA ASN A 386 13.73 11.90 -24.37
C ASN A 386 13.45 12.04 -22.87
N ASP A 387 13.53 13.27 -22.33
CA ASP A 387 13.08 13.54 -20.95
C ASP A 387 11.57 13.25 -20.82
N ASN A 388 10.80 13.66 -21.83
CA ASN A 388 9.40 13.30 -22.00
C ASN A 388 9.16 13.00 -23.48
N ALA A 389 8.60 11.83 -23.80
CA ALA A 389 8.25 11.52 -25.18
C ALA A 389 7.14 12.47 -25.68
N ILE A 390 6.09 12.65 -24.87
CA ILE A 390 4.99 13.59 -25.16
C ILE A 390 4.68 14.44 -23.92
N MET A 391 4.53 15.74 -24.13
CA MET A 391 4.04 16.69 -23.14
C MET A 391 2.80 17.42 -23.68
N THR A 392 1.72 17.41 -22.91
CA THR A 392 0.52 18.23 -23.18
C THR A 392 0.28 19.20 -22.02
N ARG A 393 -0.04 20.44 -22.36
CA ARG A 393 -0.38 21.46 -21.37
C ARG A 393 -1.35 22.47 -21.95
N HIS A 394 -2.54 22.50 -21.39
CA HIS A 394 -3.61 23.42 -21.75
C HIS A 394 -4.00 24.30 -20.57
N ALA A 395 -4.73 25.38 -20.87
CA ALA A 395 -5.30 26.22 -19.82
C ALA A 395 -6.52 25.54 -19.20
N ASP A 396 -6.83 25.86 -17.95
CA ASP A 396 -8.03 25.36 -17.30
C ASP A 396 -9.29 25.78 -18.08
N GLY A 397 -10.22 24.84 -18.26
CA GLY A 397 -11.43 25.02 -19.07
C GLY A 397 -11.28 24.75 -20.57
N GLU A 398 -10.07 24.56 -21.11
CA GLU A 398 -9.89 24.14 -22.51
C GLU A 398 -10.30 22.69 -22.74
N ASP A 399 -11.02 22.41 -23.84
CA ASP A 399 -11.50 21.05 -24.18
C ASP A 399 -10.60 20.37 -25.22
N ALA A 400 -9.30 20.29 -24.92
CA ALA A 400 -8.32 19.68 -25.81
C ALA A 400 -8.24 18.15 -25.62
N THR A 401 -7.96 17.43 -26.71
CA THR A 401 -7.82 15.96 -26.69
C THR A 401 -6.45 15.49 -27.17
N LEU A 402 -5.92 14.47 -26.51
CA LEU A 402 -4.79 13.65 -26.93
C LEU A 402 -5.27 12.22 -27.18
N SER A 403 -5.06 11.68 -28.38
CA SER A 403 -5.41 10.29 -28.73
C SER A 403 -4.21 9.55 -29.31
N ILE A 404 -3.78 8.46 -28.67
CA ILE A 404 -2.60 7.69 -29.08
C ILE A 404 -2.97 6.22 -29.20
N GLU A 405 -2.59 5.59 -30.31
CA GLU A 405 -2.81 4.18 -30.56
C GLU A 405 -1.56 3.45 -31.06
N GLY A 406 -1.23 2.31 -30.44
CA GLY A 406 -0.23 1.35 -30.94
C GLY A 406 1.22 1.80 -30.84
N GLN A 407 1.53 2.77 -29.97
CA GLN A 407 2.86 3.36 -29.87
C GLN A 407 3.69 2.80 -28.71
N ASP A 408 5.01 2.74 -28.91
CA ASP A 408 5.98 2.35 -27.88
C ASP A 408 6.80 3.57 -27.42
N PHE A 409 6.64 3.91 -26.15
CA PHE A 409 7.34 5.00 -25.46
C PHE A 409 8.45 4.49 -24.53
N SER A 410 8.82 3.21 -24.64
CA SER A 410 9.93 2.65 -23.88
C SER A 410 11.25 3.35 -24.20
N GLY A 411 12.13 3.47 -23.21
CA GLY A 411 13.43 4.13 -23.35
C GLY A 411 13.40 5.65 -23.18
N ASN A 412 12.30 6.23 -22.70
CA ASN A 412 12.21 7.63 -22.35
C ASN A 412 12.13 7.78 -20.82
N LYS A 413 12.62 8.88 -20.26
CA LYS A 413 12.55 9.09 -18.80
C LYS A 413 11.11 9.18 -18.28
N THR A 414 10.26 9.85 -19.05
CA THR A 414 8.80 9.89 -18.89
C THR A 414 8.14 9.62 -20.23
N GLY A 415 7.19 8.68 -20.29
CA GLY A 415 6.47 8.41 -21.53
C GLY A 415 5.47 9.52 -21.87
N LEU A 416 4.54 9.81 -20.95
CA LEU A 416 3.53 10.84 -21.15
C LEU A 416 3.39 11.75 -19.92
N LEU A 417 3.42 13.07 -20.17
CA LEU A 417 3.13 14.09 -19.18
C LEU A 417 1.97 14.96 -19.68
N SER A 418 0.82 14.92 -19.00
CA SER A 418 -0.40 15.60 -19.45
C SER A 418 -1.04 16.44 -18.35
N TYR A 419 -1.41 17.67 -18.72
CA TYR A 419 -2.11 18.63 -17.87
C TYR A 419 -3.30 19.25 -18.61
N TYR A 420 -4.49 19.17 -18.02
CA TYR A 420 -5.72 19.78 -18.55
C TYR A 420 -6.11 19.31 -19.97
N THR A 421 -5.85 18.04 -20.29
CA THR A 421 -6.14 17.46 -21.62
C THR A 421 -6.97 16.19 -21.47
N ARG A 422 -7.98 15.93 -22.32
CA ARG A 422 -8.61 14.61 -22.38
C ARG A 422 -7.65 13.60 -22.97
N VAL A 423 -7.44 12.48 -22.30
CA VAL A 423 -6.43 11.50 -22.71
C VAL A 423 -7.10 10.20 -23.12
N LYS A 424 -6.81 9.74 -24.34
CA LYS A 424 -7.22 8.43 -24.88
C LYS A 424 -5.97 7.65 -25.29
N LEU A 425 -5.70 6.50 -24.65
CA LEU A 425 -4.55 5.64 -24.94
C LEU A 425 -5.01 4.24 -25.28
N ARG A 426 -4.49 3.66 -26.37
CA ARG A 426 -4.84 2.33 -26.88
C ARG A 426 -3.63 1.56 -27.35
N ASP A 427 -3.50 0.29 -26.97
CA ASP A 427 -2.40 -0.59 -27.44
C ASP A 427 -0.98 -0.01 -27.20
N CYS A 428 -0.82 0.94 -26.26
CA CYS A 428 0.46 1.62 -26.03
C CYS A 428 1.34 0.92 -24.98
N VAL A 429 2.65 1.02 -25.17
CA VAL A 429 3.66 0.57 -24.19
C VAL A 429 4.41 1.77 -23.65
N PHE A 430 4.51 1.87 -22.33
CA PHE A 430 5.27 2.88 -21.62
C PHE A 430 6.35 2.18 -20.81
N ALA A 431 7.60 2.64 -20.93
CA ALA A 431 8.63 2.29 -19.97
C ALA A 431 9.53 3.48 -19.67
N GLY A 432 9.62 3.87 -18.40
CA GLY A 432 10.38 5.05 -18.01
C GLY A 432 10.99 4.96 -16.62
N GLU A 433 12.14 5.63 -16.48
CA GLU A 433 12.91 5.68 -15.25
C GLU A 433 12.18 6.41 -14.12
N LYS A 434 11.30 7.37 -14.44
CA LYS A 434 10.60 8.20 -13.43
C LYS A 434 9.09 7.98 -13.41
N TYR A 435 8.45 8.04 -14.57
CA TYR A 435 7.00 7.82 -14.72
C TYR A 435 6.71 7.10 -16.05
N GLY A 436 5.77 6.15 -16.06
CA GLY A 436 5.17 5.69 -17.32
C GLY A 436 4.28 6.77 -17.92
N ALA A 437 3.23 7.16 -17.19
CA ALA A 437 2.42 8.34 -17.50
C ALA A 437 1.99 9.11 -16.25
N TYR A 438 1.95 10.44 -16.37
CA TYR A 438 1.45 11.38 -15.37
C TYR A 438 0.30 12.19 -15.99
N LEU A 439 -0.91 12.00 -15.48
CA LEU A 439 -2.13 12.60 -16.01
C LEU A 439 -2.82 13.42 -14.91
N SER A 440 -2.80 14.75 -15.04
CA SER A 440 -3.32 15.65 -14.00
C SER A 440 -4.36 16.62 -14.55
N ASN A 441 -5.42 16.83 -13.76
CA ASN A 441 -6.50 17.78 -14.03
C ASN A 441 -7.16 17.55 -15.41
N SER A 442 -7.15 16.30 -15.88
CA SER A 442 -7.82 15.92 -17.13
C SER A 442 -9.31 15.73 -16.87
N LYS A 443 -10.16 16.20 -17.79
CA LYS A 443 -11.62 16.03 -17.69
C LYS A 443 -12.06 14.56 -17.82
N SER A 444 -11.33 13.78 -18.62
CA SER A 444 -11.56 12.34 -18.81
C SER A 444 -10.26 11.64 -19.17
N VAL A 445 -10.09 10.42 -18.65
CA VAL A 445 -8.97 9.52 -18.97
C VAL A 445 -9.52 8.18 -19.41
N ASP A 446 -9.15 7.74 -20.62
CA ASP A 446 -9.60 6.49 -21.21
C ASP A 446 -8.40 5.68 -21.72
N ILE A 447 -8.04 4.63 -20.99
CA ILE A 447 -6.86 3.81 -21.27
C ILE A 447 -7.32 2.37 -21.49
N ARG A 448 -7.03 1.80 -22.67
CA ARG A 448 -7.33 0.39 -22.95
C ARG A 448 -6.12 -0.33 -23.54
N ASP A 449 -5.88 -1.56 -23.09
CA ASP A 449 -4.87 -2.47 -23.65
C ASP A 449 -3.42 -1.90 -23.57
N CYS A 450 -3.15 -1.07 -22.56
CA CYS A 450 -1.84 -0.43 -22.36
C CYS A 450 -0.97 -1.13 -21.31
N LYS A 451 0.35 -0.99 -21.47
CA LYS A 451 1.36 -1.52 -20.53
C LYS A 451 2.25 -0.40 -19.99
N PHE A 452 2.41 -0.34 -18.67
CA PHE A 452 3.25 0.60 -17.94
C PHE A 452 4.34 -0.15 -17.19
N ASN A 453 5.50 -0.31 -17.80
CA ASN A 453 6.61 -1.08 -17.25
C ASN A 453 7.67 -0.12 -16.69
N GLY A 454 7.84 -0.06 -15.38
CA GLY A 454 8.95 0.66 -14.75
C GLY A 454 10.28 -0.10 -14.88
N ASN A 455 11.18 0.12 -13.92
CA ASN A 455 12.51 -0.46 -13.90
C ASN A 455 12.53 -1.79 -13.13
N ALA A 456 12.69 -2.91 -13.84
CA ALA A 456 12.74 -4.24 -13.22
C ALA A 456 13.96 -4.48 -12.31
N ALA A 457 15.07 -3.79 -12.55
CA ALA A 457 16.28 -3.91 -11.72
C ALA A 457 16.18 -3.10 -10.42
N ASP A 458 15.45 -1.98 -10.45
CA ASP A 458 15.18 -1.13 -9.28
C ASP A 458 13.78 -0.50 -9.39
N PRO A 459 12.73 -1.22 -8.95
CA PRO A 459 11.37 -0.69 -8.98
C PRO A 459 11.21 0.62 -8.19
N ALA A 460 12.05 0.90 -7.19
CA ALA A 460 11.95 2.12 -6.39
C ALA A 460 12.38 3.38 -7.16
N ALA A 461 13.22 3.25 -8.20
CA ALA A 461 13.63 4.36 -9.05
C ALA A 461 12.45 4.94 -9.85
N CYS A 462 11.55 4.09 -10.34
CA CYS A 462 10.33 4.51 -11.03
C CYS A 462 9.26 4.89 -10.01
N SER A 463 8.95 6.18 -9.89
CA SER A 463 8.03 6.67 -8.86
C SER A 463 6.62 6.12 -9.03
N TYR A 464 6.12 6.11 -10.27
CA TYR A 464 4.80 5.59 -10.60
C TYR A 464 4.79 4.95 -12.00
N GLY A 465 4.20 3.77 -12.14
CA GLY A 465 3.88 3.23 -13.46
C GLY A 465 2.84 4.12 -14.15
N LEU A 466 1.74 4.38 -13.45
CA LEU A 466 0.65 5.25 -13.91
C LEU A 466 0.15 6.11 -12.76
N LEU A 467 0.22 7.44 -12.91
CA LEU A 467 -0.37 8.40 -11.99
C LEU A 467 -1.53 9.13 -12.66
N ILE A 468 -2.70 9.04 -12.05
CA ILE A 468 -3.92 9.69 -12.50
C ILE A 468 -4.48 10.54 -11.36
N ARG A 469 -4.55 11.85 -11.59
CA ARG A 469 -5.27 12.81 -10.75
C ARG A 469 -6.23 13.59 -11.62
N SER A 470 -7.35 12.97 -11.99
CA SER A 470 -8.23 13.42 -13.08
C SER A 470 -9.67 12.96 -12.86
N GLY A 471 -10.61 13.51 -13.64
CA GLY A 471 -12.01 13.07 -13.66
C GLY A 471 -12.28 11.97 -14.70
N ASP A 472 -13.43 11.30 -14.57
CA ASP A 472 -13.97 10.30 -15.51
C ASP A 472 -12.91 9.29 -16.01
N VAL A 473 -12.37 8.50 -15.08
CA VAL A 473 -11.27 7.55 -15.31
C VAL A 473 -11.79 6.17 -15.71
N ASN A 474 -11.34 5.66 -16.86
CA ASN A 474 -11.64 4.33 -17.38
C ASN A 474 -10.34 3.60 -17.76
N LEU A 475 -10.03 2.50 -17.07
CA LEU A 475 -8.91 1.62 -17.35
C LEU A 475 -9.44 0.23 -17.73
N HIS A 476 -9.12 -0.23 -18.94
CA HIS A 476 -9.43 -1.60 -19.39
C HIS A 476 -8.16 -2.33 -19.81
N ASN A 477 -8.04 -3.61 -19.44
CA ASN A 477 -6.95 -4.50 -19.88
C ASN A 477 -5.55 -3.86 -19.72
N THR A 478 -5.34 -3.13 -18.62
CA THR A 478 -4.14 -2.31 -18.43
C THR A 478 -3.20 -3.00 -17.46
N THR A 479 -1.91 -3.07 -17.81
CA THR A 479 -0.89 -3.67 -16.95
C THR A 479 0.10 -2.64 -16.43
N SER A 480 0.43 -2.67 -15.13
CA SER A 480 1.53 -1.91 -14.53
C SER A 480 2.51 -2.85 -13.85
N ARG A 481 3.82 -2.66 -14.02
CA ARG A 481 4.87 -3.47 -13.38
C ARG A 481 6.10 -2.67 -12.98
N ASN A 482 6.88 -3.17 -12.03
CA ASN A 482 8.25 -2.72 -11.74
C ASN A 482 8.38 -1.22 -11.39
N ALA A 483 7.48 -0.73 -10.55
CA ALA A 483 7.48 0.66 -10.08
C ALA A 483 7.32 0.73 -8.56
N ASN A 484 7.62 1.88 -7.96
CA ASN A 484 7.42 2.08 -6.53
C ASN A 484 5.92 1.99 -6.21
N ASN A 485 5.11 2.78 -6.91
CA ASN A 485 3.66 2.63 -6.94
C ASN A 485 3.24 2.19 -8.35
N GLY A 486 2.49 1.10 -8.47
CA GLY A 486 2.00 0.63 -9.76
C GLY A 486 1.02 1.61 -10.39
N ILE A 487 -0.13 1.79 -9.73
CA ILE A 487 -1.16 2.74 -10.14
C ILE A 487 -1.51 3.64 -8.95
N TYR A 488 -1.42 4.95 -9.16
CA TYR A 488 -1.92 5.95 -8.23
C TYR A 488 -3.14 6.64 -8.86
N LEU A 489 -4.28 6.57 -8.18
CA LEU A 489 -5.55 7.10 -8.66
C LEU A 489 -6.19 8.03 -7.61
N ASP A 490 -6.20 9.32 -7.90
CA ASP A 490 -6.97 10.35 -7.19
C ASP A 490 -8.10 10.82 -8.10
N ASN A 491 -9.30 10.31 -7.86
CA ASN A 491 -10.46 10.58 -8.72
C ASN A 491 -11.04 11.95 -8.37
N LEU A 492 -11.03 12.87 -9.33
CA LEU A 492 -11.58 14.22 -9.15
C LEU A 492 -13.05 14.33 -9.58
N SER A 493 -13.66 13.23 -10.06
CA SER A 493 -15.07 13.16 -10.46
C SER A 493 -15.91 12.46 -9.39
N ASP A 494 -17.19 12.84 -9.30
CA ASP A 494 -18.17 12.12 -8.47
C ASP A 494 -18.50 10.73 -9.03
N LYS A 495 -18.22 10.49 -10.31
CA LYS A 495 -18.42 9.18 -10.93
C LYS A 495 -17.32 8.20 -10.47
N PRO A 496 -17.68 6.97 -10.05
CA PRO A 496 -16.68 5.95 -9.74
C PRO A 496 -15.74 5.69 -10.91
N PRO A 497 -14.44 5.42 -10.68
CA PRO A 497 -13.55 4.98 -11.73
C PRO A 497 -13.93 3.57 -12.21
N VAL A 498 -13.78 3.32 -13.50
CA VAL A 498 -14.00 2.00 -14.10
C VAL A 498 -12.65 1.31 -14.26
N LEU A 499 -12.42 0.23 -13.51
CA LEU A 499 -11.21 -0.59 -13.59
C LEU A 499 -11.61 -2.01 -13.98
N GLN A 500 -11.24 -2.47 -15.17
CA GLN A 500 -11.59 -3.80 -15.68
C GLN A 500 -10.39 -4.48 -16.32
N GLY A 501 -10.04 -5.69 -15.90
CA GLY A 501 -8.88 -6.43 -16.40
C GLY A 501 -7.56 -5.71 -16.10
N VAL A 502 -7.48 -4.95 -15.01
CA VAL A 502 -6.27 -4.24 -14.60
C VAL A 502 -5.36 -5.17 -13.83
N THR A 503 -4.11 -5.32 -14.26
CA THR A 503 -3.07 -6.06 -13.55
C THR A 503 -1.99 -5.10 -13.06
N SER A 504 -1.68 -5.09 -11.76
CA SER A 504 -0.62 -4.28 -11.17
C SER A 504 0.21 -5.15 -10.24
N GLU A 505 1.47 -5.40 -10.60
CA GLU A 505 2.32 -6.38 -9.92
C GLU A 505 3.82 -6.02 -9.92
N ASP A 506 4.58 -6.60 -9.00
CA ASP A 506 6.03 -6.43 -8.86
C ASP A 506 6.43 -4.98 -8.51
N HIS A 507 5.86 -4.47 -7.42
CA HIS A 507 6.04 -3.08 -6.98
C HIS A 507 6.74 -2.95 -5.62
N ALA A 508 7.56 -1.91 -5.46
CA ALA A 508 8.31 -1.71 -4.20
C ALA A 508 7.46 -1.17 -3.03
N TYR A 509 6.29 -0.58 -3.29
CA TYR A 509 5.44 -0.01 -2.25
C TYR A 509 3.95 -0.39 -2.34
N SER A 510 3.28 -0.14 -3.47
CA SER A 510 1.86 -0.48 -3.65
C SER A 510 1.49 -0.85 -5.10
N ALA A 511 0.57 -1.80 -5.26
CA ALA A 511 0.02 -2.17 -6.57
C ALA A 511 -1.06 -1.17 -7.02
N LEU A 512 -2.02 -0.84 -6.15
CA LEU A 512 -2.99 0.23 -6.35
C LEU A 512 -3.09 1.10 -5.10
N ARG A 513 -2.90 2.40 -5.28
CA ARG A 513 -3.26 3.41 -4.29
C ARG A 513 -4.40 4.26 -4.84
N ILE A 514 -5.54 4.23 -4.16
CA ILE A 514 -6.76 4.93 -4.58
C ILE A 514 -7.25 5.85 -3.47
N LEU A 515 -7.60 7.08 -3.85
CA LEU A 515 -7.99 8.13 -2.92
C LEU A 515 -9.31 8.78 -3.35
N ASN A 516 -10.11 9.13 -2.34
CA ASN A 516 -11.34 9.90 -2.46
C ASN A 516 -12.44 9.22 -3.32
N GLY A 517 -13.67 9.74 -3.19
CA GLY A 517 -14.80 9.30 -4.01
C GLY A 517 -15.32 7.91 -3.67
N THR A 518 -15.84 7.21 -4.69
CA THR A 518 -16.47 5.90 -4.55
C THR A 518 -15.88 4.87 -5.52
N TRP A 519 -15.77 3.61 -5.11
CA TRP A 519 -15.34 2.52 -6.00
C TRP A 519 -15.79 1.14 -5.52
N THR A 520 -15.95 0.19 -6.44
CA THR A 520 -16.19 -1.22 -6.12
C THR A 520 -15.09 -2.06 -6.76
N TYR A 521 -14.32 -2.77 -5.94
CA TYR A 521 -13.40 -3.79 -6.37
C TYR A 521 -14.16 -5.12 -6.49
N SER A 522 -14.63 -5.45 -7.69
CA SER A 522 -15.32 -6.72 -7.96
C SER A 522 -14.36 -7.76 -8.55
N GLY A 523 -14.48 -9.02 -8.11
CA GLY A 523 -13.83 -10.15 -8.78
C GLY A 523 -14.30 -10.37 -10.22
N THR A 524 -15.51 -9.91 -10.56
CA THR A 524 -16.03 -10.00 -11.94
C THR A 524 -15.29 -9.08 -12.91
N ASP A 525 -14.67 -8.01 -12.40
CA ASP A 525 -13.85 -7.10 -13.19
C ASP A 525 -12.49 -7.70 -13.55
N ARG A 526 -12.10 -8.84 -12.95
CA ARG A 526 -10.82 -9.53 -13.21
C ARG A 526 -9.58 -8.66 -13.00
N ASN A 527 -9.63 -7.76 -12.02
CA ASN A 527 -8.47 -6.99 -11.61
C ASN A 527 -7.53 -7.86 -10.74
N THR A 528 -6.23 -7.60 -10.81
CA THR A 528 -5.19 -8.33 -10.06
C THR A 528 -4.19 -7.35 -9.48
N PHE A 529 -4.10 -7.29 -8.15
CA PHE A 529 -3.18 -6.41 -7.41
C PHE A 529 -2.33 -7.27 -6.48
N ARG A 530 -1.07 -7.53 -6.85
CA ARG A 530 -0.25 -8.57 -6.21
C ARG A 530 1.24 -8.24 -6.23
N SER A 531 2.09 -9.07 -5.62
CA SER A 531 3.55 -8.93 -5.61
C SER A 531 4.03 -7.53 -5.22
N ALA A 532 3.48 -6.99 -4.14
CA ALA A 532 3.80 -5.67 -3.62
C ALA A 532 3.54 -5.64 -2.11
N PRO A 533 4.24 -4.82 -1.31
CA PRO A 533 3.93 -4.72 0.12
C PRO A 533 2.46 -4.38 0.39
N ARG A 534 1.82 -3.57 -0.48
CA ARG A 534 0.40 -3.21 -0.39
C ARG A 534 -0.30 -3.57 -1.70
N GLY A 535 -1.35 -4.38 -1.64
CA GLY A 535 -2.19 -4.70 -2.80
C GLY A 535 -3.04 -3.49 -3.19
N VAL A 536 -4.18 -3.34 -2.52
CA VAL A 536 -5.06 -2.17 -2.63
C VAL A 536 -4.97 -1.34 -1.36
N MET A 537 -4.51 -0.09 -1.48
CA MET A 537 -4.51 0.91 -0.43
C MET A 537 -5.55 1.98 -0.73
N ALA A 538 -6.72 1.85 -0.11
CA ALA A 538 -7.81 2.82 -0.18
C ALA A 538 -7.67 3.88 0.92
N THR A 539 -7.90 5.15 0.61
CA THR A 539 -7.78 6.25 1.58
C THR A 539 -8.91 7.27 1.42
N ASN A 540 -9.58 7.59 2.53
CA ASN A 540 -10.65 8.60 2.61
C ASN A 540 -11.75 8.41 1.54
N MET A 541 -12.16 7.18 1.28
CA MET A 541 -13.14 6.87 0.24
C MET A 541 -14.23 5.92 0.75
N THR A 542 -15.37 5.89 0.06
CA THR A 542 -16.41 4.89 0.28
C THR A 542 -16.26 3.79 -0.76
N TRP A 543 -15.99 2.56 -0.34
CA TRP A 543 -15.67 1.49 -1.29
C TRP A 543 -16.15 0.12 -0.86
N LYS A 544 -16.27 -0.76 -1.87
CA LYS A 544 -16.70 -2.13 -1.69
C LYS A 544 -15.67 -3.11 -2.25
N VAL A 545 -15.50 -4.25 -1.59
CA VAL A 545 -14.77 -5.42 -2.10
C VAL A 545 -15.79 -6.55 -2.26
N VAL A 546 -15.92 -7.10 -3.46
CA VAL A 546 -16.96 -8.09 -3.78
C VAL A 546 -16.38 -9.27 -4.55
N ASP A 547 -16.42 -10.47 -3.98
CA ASP A 547 -15.97 -11.74 -4.57
C ASP A 547 -14.50 -11.72 -5.04
N VAL A 548 -13.59 -11.18 -4.22
CA VAL A 548 -12.16 -10.99 -4.54
C VAL A 548 -11.26 -12.02 -3.86
N SER A 549 -10.22 -12.47 -4.57
CA SER A 549 -9.18 -13.34 -4.01
C SER A 549 -7.79 -12.67 -3.99
N ALA A 550 -7.00 -12.90 -2.93
CA ALA A 550 -5.62 -12.45 -2.79
C ALA A 550 -4.69 -13.63 -2.43
N ASP A 551 -3.58 -13.77 -3.16
CA ASP A 551 -2.76 -15.00 -3.23
C ASP A 551 -1.56 -15.05 -2.25
N GLY A 552 -1.50 -14.17 -1.26
CA GLY A 552 -0.41 -14.16 -0.28
C GLY A 552 0.85 -13.41 -0.70
N SER A 553 0.95 -12.96 -1.95
CA SER A 553 2.11 -12.20 -2.45
C SER A 553 2.23 -10.76 -1.92
N CYS A 554 1.23 -10.29 -1.17
CA CYS A 554 1.23 -8.98 -0.53
C CYS A 554 1.35 -9.09 0.99
N GLN A 555 2.03 -8.12 1.62
CA GLN A 555 1.98 -7.98 3.09
C GLN A 555 0.58 -7.57 3.55
N TYR A 556 -0.04 -6.66 2.80
CA TYR A 556 -1.36 -6.11 3.07
C TYR A 556 -2.17 -6.05 1.76
N PRO A 557 -2.90 -7.10 1.37
CA PRO A 557 -3.62 -7.13 0.10
C PRO A 557 -4.81 -6.16 0.09
N ILE A 558 -5.49 -5.97 1.22
CA ILE A 558 -6.66 -5.07 1.33
C ILE A 558 -6.46 -4.14 2.52
N MET A 559 -6.35 -2.84 2.25
CA MET A 559 -6.18 -1.81 3.28
C MET A 559 -7.21 -0.69 3.15
N ASP A 560 -7.88 -0.38 4.26
CA ASP A 560 -8.71 0.81 4.42
C ASP A 560 -8.09 1.79 5.42
N TYR A 561 -8.03 3.06 5.03
CA TYR A 561 -7.58 4.17 5.88
C TYR A 561 -8.58 5.33 5.82
N GLY A 562 -9.29 5.60 6.92
CA GLY A 562 -10.20 6.75 6.98
C GLY A 562 -11.48 6.62 6.15
N GLY A 563 -11.78 5.43 5.62
CA GLY A 563 -12.85 5.19 4.65
C GLY A 563 -14.13 4.60 5.23
N ASP A 564 -15.07 4.34 4.32
CA ASP A 564 -16.30 3.56 4.53
C ASP A 564 -16.21 2.30 3.67
N CYS A 565 -15.84 1.17 4.27
CA CYS A 565 -15.48 -0.06 3.57
C CYS A 565 -16.50 -1.17 3.80
N THR A 566 -17.00 -1.77 2.72
CA THR A 566 -17.83 -2.98 2.76
C THR A 566 -17.17 -4.13 2.02
N ILE A 567 -16.97 -5.28 2.68
CA ILE A 567 -16.38 -6.49 2.10
C ILE A 567 -17.45 -7.58 2.04
N ILE A 568 -17.65 -8.19 0.88
CA ILE A 568 -18.66 -9.20 0.61
C ILE A 568 -18.02 -10.32 -0.21
N GLY A 569 -17.73 -11.47 0.40
CA GLY A 569 -17.09 -12.58 -0.33
C GLY A 569 -15.64 -12.27 -0.64
N ALA A 570 -14.71 -12.54 0.28
CA ALA A 570 -13.29 -12.37 -0.02
C ALA A 570 -12.49 -13.57 0.47
N ASP A 571 -11.53 -14.04 -0.32
CA ASP A 571 -10.56 -15.06 0.08
C ASP A 571 -9.17 -14.43 0.11
N VAL A 572 -8.58 -14.28 1.29
CA VAL A 572 -7.33 -13.53 1.47
C VAL A 572 -6.26 -14.36 2.14
N GLN A 573 -5.10 -14.38 1.49
CA GLN A 573 -3.81 -14.77 2.07
C GLN A 573 -2.87 -13.55 2.04
N ALA A 574 -1.98 -13.44 3.02
CA ALA A 574 -1.04 -12.31 3.12
C ALA A 574 0.24 -12.67 3.87
N GLU A 575 1.37 -12.03 3.53
CA GLU A 575 2.59 -12.18 4.34
C GLU A 575 2.43 -11.64 5.77
N LYS A 576 1.54 -10.65 5.97
CA LYS A 576 1.25 -10.07 7.30
C LYS A 576 -0.23 -10.07 7.63
N THR A 577 -1.02 -9.20 7.01
CA THR A 577 -2.41 -8.97 7.43
C THR A 577 -3.34 -9.03 6.25
N GLY A 578 -4.36 -9.91 6.29
CA GLY A 578 -5.33 -10.07 5.22
C GLY A 578 -6.17 -8.82 5.01
N ILE A 579 -6.97 -8.44 6.01
CA ILE A 579 -7.74 -7.19 6.03
C ILE A 579 -7.15 -6.24 7.06
N TYR A 580 -6.69 -5.07 6.62
CA TYR A 580 -6.19 -4.01 7.49
C TYR A 580 -7.12 -2.79 7.42
N ALA A 581 -7.70 -2.41 8.55
CA ALA A 581 -8.54 -1.22 8.68
C ALA A 581 -8.02 -0.32 9.81
N SER A 582 -7.83 0.97 9.51
CA SER A 582 -7.39 1.94 10.50
C SER A 582 -8.11 3.27 10.34
N ARG A 583 -8.67 3.78 11.45
CA ARG A 583 -9.46 5.01 11.47
C ARG A 583 -10.63 4.99 10.49
N SER A 584 -11.11 3.80 10.14
CA SER A 584 -12.26 3.63 9.25
C SER A 584 -13.51 4.16 9.93
N LYS A 585 -14.30 4.94 9.19
CA LYS A 585 -15.61 5.42 9.66
C LYS A 585 -16.61 4.27 9.75
N SER A 586 -16.51 3.34 8.81
CA SER A 586 -17.24 2.07 8.87
C SER A 586 -16.46 0.96 8.19
N LEU A 587 -16.43 -0.21 8.82
CA LEU A 587 -15.96 -1.46 8.24
C LEU A 587 -17.06 -2.51 8.41
N SER A 588 -17.62 -2.98 7.30
CA SER A 588 -18.58 -4.08 7.28
C SER A 588 -18.00 -5.25 6.48
N ILE A 589 -17.89 -6.41 7.10
CA ILE A 589 -17.33 -7.63 6.51
C ILE A 589 -18.41 -8.70 6.51
N SER A 590 -18.60 -9.35 5.36
CA SER A 590 -19.46 -10.52 5.19
C SER A 590 -18.81 -11.56 4.30
N LYS A 591 -18.91 -12.85 4.64
CA LYS A 591 -18.40 -13.99 3.84
C LYS A 591 -16.89 -13.91 3.56
N LEU A 592 -16.10 -13.58 4.57
CA LEU A 592 -14.63 -13.53 4.46
C LEU A 592 -14.00 -14.89 4.79
N ASN A 593 -13.03 -15.32 4.00
CA ASN A 593 -12.08 -16.37 4.33
C ASN A 593 -10.68 -15.76 4.39
N ALA A 594 -10.10 -15.59 5.58
CA ALA A 594 -8.73 -15.12 5.77
C ALA A 594 -7.88 -16.28 6.28
N SER A 595 -6.94 -16.74 5.44
CA SER A 595 -6.12 -17.90 5.74
C SER A 595 -4.64 -17.64 5.54
N GLN A 596 -3.80 -18.32 6.32
CA GLN A 596 -2.34 -18.30 6.15
C GLN A 596 -1.71 -16.89 6.20
N CYS A 597 -2.35 -15.94 6.90
CA CYS A 597 -1.81 -14.61 7.12
C CYS A 597 -0.76 -14.61 8.22
N GLY A 598 0.44 -14.10 7.95
CA GLY A 598 1.58 -14.19 8.88
C GLY A 598 1.37 -13.52 10.25
N ALA A 599 0.54 -12.47 10.32
CA ALA A 599 0.24 -11.73 11.55
C ALA A 599 -1.25 -11.78 11.93
N TYR A 600 -2.16 -11.28 11.09
CA TYR A 600 -3.60 -11.19 11.39
C TYR A 600 -4.46 -11.56 10.19
N GLY A 601 -5.55 -12.31 10.39
CA GLY A 601 -6.61 -12.42 9.38
C GLY A 601 -7.31 -11.07 9.17
N ILE A 602 -7.75 -10.46 10.28
CA ILE A 602 -8.39 -9.15 10.33
C ILE A 602 -7.72 -8.30 11.41
N TYR A 603 -7.35 -7.06 11.06
CA TYR A 603 -6.80 -6.07 11.97
C TYR A 603 -7.59 -4.77 11.88
N CYS A 604 -8.20 -4.36 12.99
CA CYS A 604 -8.94 -3.11 13.12
C CYS A 604 -8.34 -2.24 14.21
N TYR A 605 -8.03 -0.99 13.89
CA TYR A 605 -7.52 -0.01 14.84
C TYR A 605 -8.31 1.30 14.75
N ASP A 606 -8.93 1.68 15.88
CA ASP A 606 -9.61 2.97 16.05
C ASP A 606 -10.69 3.24 14.98
N CYS A 607 -11.52 2.23 14.69
CA CYS A 607 -12.60 2.33 13.71
C CYS A 607 -13.93 2.71 14.40
N ASP A 608 -14.72 3.61 13.81
CA ASP A 608 -15.97 4.13 14.39
C ASP A 608 -17.12 3.10 14.40
N SER A 609 -17.12 2.19 13.43
CA SER A 609 -18.05 1.07 13.36
C SER A 609 -17.38 -0.14 12.72
N THR A 610 -17.38 -1.28 13.40
CA THR A 610 -16.83 -2.55 12.91
C THR A 610 -17.89 -3.65 12.99
N ILE A 611 -18.34 -4.15 11.84
CA ILE A 611 -19.29 -5.26 11.74
C ILE A 611 -18.59 -6.41 11.02
N ILE A 612 -18.48 -7.56 11.67
CA ILE A 612 -17.90 -8.78 11.11
C ILE A 612 -18.96 -9.86 11.17
N ASP A 613 -19.51 -10.25 10.03
CA ASP A 613 -20.47 -11.35 9.91
C ASP A 613 -19.92 -12.44 9.00
N ASN A 614 -20.19 -13.71 9.32
CA ASN A 614 -19.87 -14.84 8.44
C ASN A 614 -18.39 -14.83 7.96
N ALA A 615 -17.46 -14.70 8.91
CA ALA A 615 -16.03 -14.68 8.62
C ALA A 615 -15.35 -15.97 9.11
N THR A 616 -14.38 -16.46 8.35
CA THR A 616 -13.49 -17.55 8.73
C THR A 616 -12.06 -17.03 8.78
N THR A 617 -11.38 -17.20 9.92
CA THR A 617 -9.97 -16.85 10.09
C THR A 617 -9.18 -18.07 10.53
N THR A 618 -8.39 -18.65 9.62
CA THR A 618 -7.71 -19.93 9.87
C THR A 618 -6.22 -19.93 9.57
N GLN A 619 -5.43 -20.67 10.36
CA GLN A 619 -3.98 -20.82 10.12
C GLN A 619 -3.19 -19.50 10.07
N ASN A 620 -3.64 -18.46 10.78
CA ASN A 620 -2.96 -17.17 10.82
C ASN A 620 -2.05 -17.04 12.05
N GLY A 621 -1.26 -15.96 12.10
CA GLY A 621 -0.65 -15.47 13.33
C GLY A 621 -1.70 -15.28 14.44
N SER A 622 -2.75 -14.53 14.13
CA SER A 622 -3.97 -14.35 14.92
C SER A 622 -5.17 -14.19 13.98
N GLY A 623 -6.36 -14.60 14.40
CA GLY A 623 -7.56 -14.49 13.60
C GLY A 623 -8.02 -13.04 13.46
N ILE A 624 -8.56 -12.49 14.55
CA ILE A 624 -9.16 -11.15 14.59
C ILE A 624 -8.53 -10.34 15.71
N TYR A 625 -8.10 -9.12 15.38
CA TYR A 625 -7.67 -8.11 16.34
C TYR A 625 -8.52 -6.85 16.17
N ILE A 626 -9.12 -6.40 17.27
CA ILE A 626 -9.85 -5.12 17.33
C ILE A 626 -9.30 -4.32 18.50
N ASN A 627 -8.84 -3.11 18.22
CA ASN A 627 -8.51 -2.12 19.24
C ASN A 627 -9.36 -0.87 19.04
N ASP A 628 -10.31 -0.66 19.94
CA ASP A 628 -11.20 0.49 19.92
C ASP A 628 -11.18 1.17 21.30
N PRO A 629 -10.29 2.15 21.49
CA PRO A 629 -10.10 2.79 22.79
C PRO A 629 -11.30 3.64 23.23
N ASP A 630 -12.10 4.13 22.28
CA ASP A 630 -13.21 5.06 22.55
C ASP A 630 -14.53 4.34 22.86
N GLY A 631 -14.58 3.00 22.73
CA GLY A 631 -15.80 2.22 22.97
C GLY A 631 -16.85 2.45 21.89
N LYS A 632 -16.41 2.52 20.63
CA LYS A 632 -17.20 2.62 19.41
C LYS A 632 -17.95 1.32 19.11
N TYR A 633 -18.74 1.31 18.04
CA TYR A 633 -19.64 0.20 17.73
C TYR A 633 -18.88 -1.00 17.14
N THR A 634 -18.93 -2.16 17.81
CA THR A 634 -18.37 -3.42 17.31
C THR A 634 -19.45 -4.50 17.31
N GLN A 635 -19.56 -5.30 16.25
CA GLN A 635 -20.43 -6.47 16.16
C GLN A 635 -19.67 -7.63 15.48
N ILE A 636 -19.72 -8.83 16.06
CA ILE A 636 -19.07 -10.04 15.52
C ILE A 636 -20.05 -11.21 15.54
N THR A 637 -20.52 -11.65 14.37
CA THR A 637 -21.50 -12.73 14.24
C THR A 637 -21.05 -13.83 13.28
N ASN A 638 -21.55 -15.05 13.50
CA ASN A 638 -21.39 -16.20 12.59
C ASN A 638 -19.92 -16.45 12.19
N THR A 639 -18.98 -16.29 13.11
CA THR A 639 -17.56 -16.19 12.80
C THR A 639 -16.79 -17.39 13.37
N THR A 640 -15.97 -18.01 12.53
CA THR A 640 -15.06 -19.10 12.90
C THR A 640 -13.63 -18.60 12.95
N SER A 641 -12.92 -18.84 14.04
CA SER A 641 -11.49 -18.59 14.16
C SER A 641 -10.79 -19.85 14.65
N SER A 642 -9.95 -20.44 13.80
CA SER A 642 -9.37 -21.75 14.09
C SER A 642 -7.92 -21.94 13.69
N SER A 643 -7.19 -22.77 14.44
CA SER A 643 -5.80 -23.12 14.11
C SER A 643 -4.86 -21.92 13.99
N ASN A 644 -5.14 -20.80 14.67
CA ASN A 644 -4.26 -19.64 14.69
C ASN A 644 -3.20 -19.79 15.78
N THR A 645 -1.96 -19.39 15.47
CA THR A 645 -0.81 -19.63 16.38
C THR A 645 -0.91 -18.86 17.70
N SER A 646 -1.51 -17.67 17.69
CA SER A 646 -1.77 -16.86 18.89
C SER A 646 -3.28 -16.74 19.13
N TYR A 647 -3.92 -15.63 18.79
CA TYR A 647 -5.32 -15.37 19.19
C TYR A 647 -6.30 -15.83 18.11
N GLY A 648 -7.44 -16.41 18.50
CA GLY A 648 -8.62 -16.51 17.65
C GLY A 648 -9.25 -15.14 17.52
N ILE A 649 -9.71 -14.58 18.65
CA ILE A 649 -10.16 -13.19 18.76
C ILE A 649 -9.44 -12.49 19.92
N LEU A 650 -8.85 -11.33 19.64
CA LEU A 650 -8.30 -10.40 20.62
C LEU A 650 -9.01 -9.05 20.53
N LEU A 651 -9.68 -8.67 21.62
CA LEU A 651 -10.30 -7.37 21.81
C LEU A 651 -9.47 -6.57 22.82
N ALA A 652 -8.80 -5.53 22.33
CA ALA A 652 -8.07 -4.57 23.14
C ALA A 652 -8.96 -3.35 23.37
N SER A 653 -9.26 -3.03 24.63
CA SER A 653 -10.10 -1.88 25.00
C SER A 653 -11.54 -1.91 24.48
N THR A 654 -12.03 -3.08 24.04
CA THR A 654 -13.40 -3.35 23.56
C THR A 654 -14.05 -4.50 24.33
N THR A 655 -15.37 -4.45 24.52
CA THR A 655 -16.18 -5.48 25.20
C THR A 655 -16.64 -6.59 24.25
N LEU A 656 -17.08 -7.72 24.80
CA LEU A 656 -17.89 -8.71 24.10
C LEU A 656 -19.05 -9.13 24.99
N ASP A 657 -20.27 -8.95 24.49
CA ASP A 657 -21.52 -9.26 25.21
C ASP A 657 -22.62 -9.78 24.25
N PRO A 658 -23.75 -10.27 24.77
CA PRO A 658 -24.83 -10.84 23.95
C PRO A 658 -25.49 -9.88 22.94
N THR A 659 -25.30 -8.56 23.07
CA THR A 659 -25.87 -7.57 22.15
C THR A 659 -25.03 -7.41 20.88
N ILE A 660 -23.75 -7.78 20.95
CA ILE A 660 -22.79 -7.56 19.86
C ILE A 660 -22.20 -8.85 19.27
N ALA A 661 -22.35 -10.00 19.94
CA ALA A 661 -21.76 -11.25 19.47
C ALA A 661 -22.73 -12.44 19.46
N ALA A 662 -22.68 -13.24 18.40
CA ALA A 662 -23.45 -14.48 18.25
C ALA A 662 -22.79 -15.49 17.30
N ASN A 663 -22.98 -16.79 17.55
CA ASN A 663 -22.52 -17.93 16.75
C ASN A 663 -21.01 -17.87 16.44
N LEU A 664 -20.17 -17.91 17.48
CA LEU A 664 -18.71 -17.89 17.33
C LEU A 664 -18.13 -19.30 17.52
N VAL A 665 -17.16 -19.67 16.69
CA VAL A 665 -16.44 -20.95 16.83
C VAL A 665 -14.95 -20.66 16.97
N LEU A 666 -14.40 -20.87 18.16
CA LEU A 666 -13.03 -20.53 18.53
C LEU A 666 -12.28 -21.80 18.92
N THR A 667 -11.61 -22.44 17.95
CA THR A 667 -11.04 -23.78 18.14
C THR A 667 -9.58 -23.92 17.73
N ASN A 668 -8.79 -24.69 18.49
CA ASN A 668 -7.39 -24.97 18.18
C ASN A 668 -6.50 -23.72 18.04
N ASN A 669 -6.75 -22.66 18.82
CA ASN A 669 -5.92 -21.46 18.86
C ASN A 669 -4.98 -21.46 20.08
N GLY A 670 -3.95 -20.61 20.06
CA GLY A 670 -3.19 -20.29 21.27
C GLY A 670 -4.07 -19.69 22.37
N TYR A 671 -4.93 -18.74 21.99
CA TYR A 671 -5.94 -18.13 22.85
C TYR A 671 -7.25 -18.09 22.05
N GLY A 672 -8.32 -18.75 22.51
CA GLY A 672 -9.61 -18.73 21.83
C GLY A 672 -10.19 -17.32 21.80
N LEU A 673 -10.53 -16.79 22.98
CA LEU A 673 -11.01 -15.43 23.18
C LEU A 673 -10.17 -14.70 24.22
N SER A 674 -9.66 -13.52 23.88
CA SER A 674 -8.97 -12.63 24.83
C SER A 674 -9.61 -11.24 24.83
N VAL A 675 -10.01 -10.77 26.01
CA VAL A 675 -10.56 -9.43 26.23
C VAL A 675 -9.72 -8.72 27.29
N ARG A 676 -9.32 -7.48 27.01
CA ARG A 676 -8.46 -6.68 27.88
C ARG A 676 -9.10 -5.33 28.18
N ASP A 677 -9.06 -4.94 29.45
CA ASP A 677 -9.45 -3.59 29.93
C ASP A 677 -10.91 -3.22 29.74
N ARG A 678 -11.77 -4.20 29.47
CA ARG A 678 -13.21 -4.06 29.31
C ARG A 678 -13.91 -5.33 29.79
N PRO A 679 -15.19 -5.23 30.18
CA PRO A 679 -15.96 -6.39 30.62
C PRO A 679 -16.15 -7.43 29.51
N LEU A 680 -16.32 -8.68 29.90
CA LEU A 680 -16.66 -9.81 29.03
C LEU A 680 -17.88 -10.54 29.61
N THR A 681 -18.95 -10.61 28.83
CA THR A 681 -20.18 -11.33 29.19
C THR A 681 -20.47 -12.41 28.16
N LEU A 682 -20.56 -13.67 28.60
CA LEU A 682 -20.86 -14.82 27.76
C LEU A 682 -22.08 -15.57 28.27
N THR A 683 -23.00 -15.90 27.36
CA THR A 683 -24.17 -16.74 27.66
C THR A 683 -24.35 -17.84 26.63
N ALA A 684 -24.95 -18.97 27.03
CA ALA A 684 -25.27 -20.08 26.13
C ALA A 684 -26.05 -19.65 24.88
N LYS A 685 -26.92 -18.62 25.02
CA LYS A 685 -27.73 -18.08 23.92
C LYS A 685 -26.91 -17.45 22.80
N MET A 686 -25.66 -17.08 23.08
CA MET A 686 -24.75 -16.53 22.08
C MET A 686 -24.21 -17.61 21.12
N GLY A 687 -24.39 -18.91 21.39
CA GLY A 687 -23.88 -19.96 20.50
C GLY A 687 -22.35 -19.95 20.34
N VAL A 688 -21.61 -19.52 21.37
CA VAL A 688 -20.15 -19.44 21.35
C VAL A 688 -19.53 -20.79 21.73
N THR A 689 -18.79 -21.41 20.81
CA THR A 689 -18.06 -22.66 21.00
C THR A 689 -16.58 -22.38 21.21
N ILE A 690 -16.00 -22.86 22.31
CA ILE A 690 -14.58 -22.70 22.64
C ILE A 690 -13.98 -24.07 23.01
N SER A 691 -13.17 -24.62 22.11
CA SER A 691 -12.57 -25.94 22.31
C SER A 691 -11.13 -26.07 21.82
N ASP A 692 -10.38 -27.00 22.40
CA ASP A 692 -9.06 -27.40 21.89
C ASP A 692 -8.02 -26.25 21.86
N ASN A 693 -8.23 -25.15 22.61
CA ASN A 693 -7.28 -24.03 22.67
C ASN A 693 -6.27 -24.20 23.81
N ARG A 694 -5.09 -23.55 23.72
CA ARG A 694 -4.17 -23.48 24.87
C ARG A 694 -4.80 -22.65 26.01
N TYR A 695 -5.42 -21.52 25.69
CA TYR A 695 -6.29 -20.77 26.59
C TYR A 695 -7.66 -20.66 25.95
N GLY A 696 -8.72 -21.17 26.57
CA GLY A 696 -10.08 -21.00 26.08
C GLY A 696 -10.51 -19.54 26.15
N ILE A 697 -10.57 -19.01 27.38
CA ILE A 697 -10.87 -17.59 27.66
C ILE A 697 -9.72 -16.97 28.43
N MET A 698 -9.35 -15.75 28.05
CA MET A 698 -8.46 -14.86 28.80
C MET A 698 -9.15 -13.51 29.05
N ALA A 699 -9.66 -13.33 30.27
CA ALA A 699 -10.20 -12.06 30.75
C ALA A 699 -9.14 -11.31 31.58
N TYR A 700 -8.92 -10.03 31.28
CA TYR A 700 -7.82 -9.27 31.85
C TYR A 700 -8.25 -7.88 32.34
N ARG A 701 -8.07 -7.63 33.65
CA ARG A 701 -8.23 -6.35 34.38
C ARG A 701 -9.65 -5.81 34.59
N ASP A 702 -10.68 -6.47 34.05
CA ASP A 702 -12.08 -6.06 34.20
C ASP A 702 -13.00 -7.28 34.41
N ALA A 703 -14.32 -7.07 34.50
CA ALA A 703 -15.30 -8.10 34.86
C ALA A 703 -15.44 -9.23 33.82
N LEU A 704 -15.51 -10.46 34.31
CA LEU A 704 -15.89 -11.66 33.56
C LEU A 704 -17.21 -12.20 34.11
N SER A 705 -18.23 -12.29 33.26
CA SER A 705 -19.50 -12.94 33.55
C SER A 705 -19.78 -14.05 32.53
N MET A 706 -20.00 -15.27 33.01
CA MET A 706 -20.27 -16.45 32.17
C MET A 706 -21.47 -17.20 32.69
N THR A 707 -22.43 -17.52 31.82
CA THR A 707 -23.62 -18.32 32.19
C THR A 707 -23.97 -19.37 31.15
N GLY A 708 -24.13 -20.64 31.55
CA GLY A 708 -24.58 -21.70 30.64
C GLY A 708 -23.50 -22.16 29.64
N MET A 709 -22.24 -21.78 29.83
CA MET A 709 -21.18 -21.99 28.83
C MET A 709 -20.65 -23.42 28.87
N LYS A 710 -20.37 -24.01 27.70
CA LYS A 710 -19.73 -25.32 27.57
C LYS A 710 -18.39 -25.19 26.84
N MET A 711 -17.31 -25.61 27.50
CA MET A 711 -15.94 -25.53 27.00
C MET A 711 -15.25 -26.87 27.15
N GLU A 712 -14.62 -27.36 26.07
CA GLU A 712 -14.06 -28.71 26.02
C GLU A 712 -12.58 -28.71 25.59
N ARG A 713 -11.79 -29.62 26.17
CA ARG A 713 -10.40 -29.92 25.75
C ARG A 713 -9.45 -28.72 25.63
N ASN A 714 -9.70 -27.61 26.33
CA ASN A 714 -8.73 -26.52 26.40
C ASN A 714 -7.59 -26.91 27.36
N GLN A 715 -6.39 -26.35 27.23
CA GLN A 715 -5.34 -26.55 28.23
C GLN A 715 -5.65 -25.75 29.51
N ILE A 716 -6.02 -24.49 29.33
CA ILE A 716 -6.61 -23.65 30.38
C ILE A 716 -8.01 -23.28 29.91
N GLY A 717 -9.04 -23.71 30.63
CA GLY A 717 -10.43 -23.38 30.30
C GLY A 717 -10.65 -21.87 30.40
N VAL A 718 -10.56 -21.34 31.62
CA VAL A 718 -10.71 -19.91 31.92
C VAL A 718 -9.49 -19.38 32.65
N TYR A 719 -8.90 -18.31 32.13
CA TYR A 719 -7.88 -17.51 32.78
C TYR A 719 -8.43 -16.10 33.05
N ALA A 720 -8.67 -15.77 34.32
CA ALA A 720 -9.21 -14.48 34.74
C ALA A 720 -8.18 -13.75 35.61
N TYR A 721 -7.58 -12.69 35.10
CA TYR A 721 -6.48 -11.99 35.78
C TYR A 721 -6.88 -10.57 36.19
N GLN A 722 -6.81 -10.31 37.51
CA GLN A 722 -7.23 -9.04 38.12
C GLN A 722 -8.67 -8.66 37.71
N SER A 723 -9.56 -9.65 37.72
CA SER A 723 -10.93 -9.54 37.21
C SER A 723 -11.95 -9.78 38.31
N GLN A 724 -13.12 -9.15 38.20
CA GLN A 724 -14.34 -9.68 38.85
C GLN A 724 -14.72 -10.98 38.14
N ILE A 725 -15.13 -12.00 38.89
CA ILE A 725 -15.40 -13.34 38.34
C ILE A 725 -16.82 -13.75 38.73
N GLU A 726 -17.68 -13.94 37.74
CA GLU A 726 -19.01 -14.51 37.88
C GLU A 726 -19.15 -15.67 36.90
N ILE A 727 -19.22 -16.90 37.40
CA ILE A 727 -19.38 -18.11 36.59
C ILE A 727 -20.57 -18.89 37.13
N ASN A 728 -21.60 -19.08 36.31
CA ASN A 728 -22.84 -19.75 36.70
C ASN A 728 -23.25 -20.80 35.66
N ASP A 729 -23.69 -21.99 36.10
CA ASP A 729 -24.24 -23.02 35.18
C ASP A 729 -23.28 -23.37 34.01
N CYS A 730 -21.96 -23.41 34.25
CA CYS A 730 -20.98 -23.64 33.20
C CYS A 730 -20.36 -25.03 33.28
N LYS A 731 -20.05 -25.65 32.13
CA LYS A 731 -19.25 -26.88 32.02
C LYS A 731 -17.89 -26.56 31.40
N ILE A 732 -16.83 -26.63 32.20
CA ILE A 732 -15.48 -26.19 31.83
C ILE A 732 -14.48 -27.35 31.97
N GLU A 733 -13.90 -27.75 30.85
CA GLU A 733 -12.80 -28.71 30.80
C GLU A 733 -11.47 -27.99 30.56
N GLY A 734 -10.42 -28.38 31.29
CA GLY A 734 -9.10 -27.74 31.16
C GLY A 734 -7.94 -28.63 31.58
N THR A 735 -7.15 -29.18 30.65
CA THR A 735 -6.13 -30.22 30.95
C THR A 735 -5.10 -29.83 32.01
N SER A 736 -4.76 -28.54 32.11
CA SER A 736 -3.92 -27.98 33.18
C SER A 736 -4.75 -27.28 34.26
N TYR A 737 -5.66 -26.40 33.85
CA TYR A 737 -6.54 -25.65 34.74
C TYR A 737 -7.93 -25.54 34.11
N ALA A 738 -8.99 -25.99 34.78
CA ALA A 738 -10.33 -25.65 34.31
C ALA A 738 -10.62 -24.17 34.59
N LEU A 739 -10.34 -23.69 35.81
CA LEU A 739 -10.32 -22.26 36.15
C LEU A 739 -9.00 -21.85 36.83
N LEU A 740 -8.34 -20.82 36.31
CA LEU A 740 -7.25 -20.10 36.95
C LEU A 740 -7.64 -18.62 37.12
N GLY A 741 -7.92 -18.23 38.36
CA GLY A 741 -8.41 -16.89 38.71
C GLY A 741 -7.48 -16.12 39.65
N TYR A 742 -7.34 -14.83 39.37
CA TYR A 742 -6.74 -13.82 40.23
C TYR A 742 -7.79 -12.75 40.52
N PRO A 743 -8.72 -13.01 41.46
CA PRO A 743 -9.91 -12.18 41.63
C PRO A 743 -9.56 -10.77 42.10
N ARG A 744 -10.34 -9.80 41.60
CA ARG A 744 -10.39 -8.41 42.03
C ARG A 744 -11.86 -8.01 42.14
N GLY A 745 -12.31 -7.63 43.33
CA GLY A 745 -13.73 -7.33 43.57
C GLY A 745 -14.56 -8.59 43.84
N GLN A 746 -15.73 -8.73 43.19
CA GLN A 746 -16.64 -9.86 43.38
C GLN A 746 -16.11 -11.15 42.73
N CYS A 747 -16.28 -12.28 43.41
CA CYS A 747 -15.92 -13.61 42.91
C CYS A 747 -16.97 -14.64 43.35
N THR A 748 -17.84 -15.02 42.43
CA THR A 748 -18.93 -15.98 42.65
C THR A 748 -18.90 -17.07 41.58
N ILE A 749 -18.86 -18.33 42.00
CA ILE A 749 -18.85 -19.50 41.12
C ILE A 749 -19.98 -20.42 41.57
N SER A 750 -21.01 -20.58 40.76
CA SER A 750 -22.22 -21.33 41.11
C SER A 750 -22.59 -22.37 40.07
N ASP A 751 -23.16 -23.48 40.53
CA ASP A 751 -23.86 -24.48 39.71
C ASP A 751 -23.04 -25.01 38.51
N SER A 752 -21.71 -25.05 38.65
CA SER A 752 -20.78 -25.29 37.52
C SER A 752 -20.00 -26.59 37.66
N TYR A 753 -19.68 -27.21 36.52
CA TYR A 753 -18.95 -28.47 36.41
C TYR A 753 -17.55 -28.25 35.83
N PHE A 754 -16.51 -28.58 36.61
CA PHE A 754 -15.10 -28.45 36.24
C PHE A 754 -14.48 -29.85 36.11
N SER A 755 -13.79 -30.15 35.00
CA SER A 755 -13.31 -31.52 34.78
C SER A 755 -11.99 -31.66 34.01
N ASN A 756 -11.40 -32.85 34.15
CA ASN A 756 -10.22 -33.33 33.43
C ASN A 756 -9.05 -32.35 33.50
N ALA A 757 -8.70 -31.92 34.71
CA ALA A 757 -7.74 -30.84 34.93
C ALA A 757 -6.58 -31.20 35.84
N GLY A 758 -5.45 -30.48 35.72
CA GLY A 758 -4.46 -30.42 36.80
C GLY A 758 -5.08 -29.84 38.07
N TYR A 759 -5.71 -28.68 37.90
CA TYR A 759 -6.45 -27.96 38.91
C TYR A 759 -7.88 -27.73 38.42
N GLY A 760 -8.88 -28.21 39.15
CA GLY A 760 -10.28 -27.89 38.84
C GLY A 760 -10.53 -26.39 38.99
N ILE A 761 -10.50 -25.90 40.23
CA ILE A 761 -10.61 -24.48 40.55
C ILE A 761 -9.34 -24.02 41.25
N ARG A 762 -8.59 -23.10 40.64
CA ARG A 762 -7.45 -22.43 41.27
C ARG A 762 -7.69 -20.93 41.39
N LEU A 763 -7.75 -20.43 42.62
CA LEU A 763 -7.88 -19.01 42.92
C LEU A 763 -6.69 -18.51 43.75
N GLU A 764 -6.11 -17.39 43.32
CA GLU A 764 -4.98 -16.77 44.00
C GLU A 764 -5.27 -15.29 44.29
N ILE A 765 -5.47 -14.99 45.58
CA ILE A 765 -5.79 -13.66 46.05
C ILE A 765 -4.49 -12.87 46.18
N ARG A 766 -4.41 -11.76 45.43
CA ARG A 766 -3.25 -10.86 45.39
C ARG A 766 -3.57 -9.43 45.80
N GLU A 767 -4.86 -9.09 45.90
CA GLU A 767 -5.36 -7.77 46.26
C GLU A 767 -6.44 -7.91 47.35
N ALA A 768 -6.76 -6.81 48.03
CA ALA A 768 -7.83 -6.80 49.02
C ALA A 768 -9.21 -6.93 48.36
N LEU A 769 -10.01 -7.87 48.84
CA LEU A 769 -11.39 -8.10 48.43
C LEU A 769 -12.35 -7.56 49.51
N ALA A 770 -13.38 -6.83 49.10
CA ALA A 770 -14.42 -6.33 50.01
C ALA A 770 -15.45 -7.41 50.38
N ASN A 771 -15.66 -8.37 49.48
CA ASN A 771 -16.66 -9.42 49.61
C ASN A 771 -16.00 -10.80 49.78
N PRO A 772 -16.69 -11.76 50.42
CA PRO A 772 -16.27 -13.15 50.40
C PRO A 772 -16.14 -13.71 48.98
N ILE A 773 -15.28 -14.72 48.81
CA ILE A 773 -15.33 -15.60 47.64
C ILE A 773 -16.40 -16.65 47.91
N GLU A 774 -17.31 -16.85 46.96
CA GLU A 774 -18.41 -17.81 47.10
C GLU A 774 -18.35 -18.88 46.00
N ILE A 775 -18.31 -20.16 46.39
CA ILE A 775 -18.39 -21.32 45.49
C ILE A 775 -19.57 -22.19 45.94
N SER A 776 -20.59 -22.35 45.11
CA SER A 776 -21.81 -23.09 45.50
C SER A 776 -22.30 -24.03 44.40
N GLY A 777 -22.90 -25.17 44.75
CA GLY A 777 -23.55 -26.06 43.78
C GLY A 777 -22.61 -26.66 42.72
N CYS A 778 -21.29 -26.59 42.91
CA CYS A 778 -20.32 -26.96 41.89
C CYS A 778 -19.95 -28.45 41.96
N THR A 779 -19.49 -28.99 40.84
CA THR A 779 -18.85 -30.32 40.79
C THR A 779 -17.47 -30.19 40.17
N VAL A 780 -16.45 -30.71 40.84
CA VAL A 780 -15.08 -30.80 40.34
C VAL A 780 -14.70 -32.26 40.21
N ASP A 781 -14.40 -32.71 39.01
CA ASP A 781 -14.21 -34.13 38.72
C ASP A 781 -12.89 -34.40 37.98
N HIS A 782 -12.25 -35.53 38.23
CA HIS A 782 -11.02 -35.94 37.55
C HIS A 782 -9.88 -34.89 37.60
N SER A 783 -9.62 -34.30 38.77
CA SER A 783 -8.47 -33.40 38.96
C SER A 783 -7.19 -34.14 39.34
N THR A 784 -6.20 -34.15 38.45
CA THR A 784 -4.94 -34.91 38.62
C THR A 784 -4.03 -34.36 39.72
N THR A 785 -4.19 -33.08 40.11
CA THR A 785 -3.44 -32.46 41.21
C THR A 785 -4.35 -31.95 42.32
N TYR A 786 -5.23 -30.98 42.08
CA TYR A 786 -6.10 -30.41 43.13
C TYR A 786 -7.50 -30.17 42.59
N GLY A 787 -8.53 -30.60 43.31
CA GLY A 787 -9.91 -30.25 42.98
C GLY A 787 -10.14 -28.75 43.14
N ILE A 788 -10.15 -28.28 44.39
CA ILE A 788 -10.25 -26.86 44.72
C ILE A 788 -8.98 -26.40 45.42
N TYR A 789 -8.32 -25.37 44.90
CA TYR A 789 -7.12 -24.77 45.46
C TYR A 789 -7.31 -23.26 45.59
N VAL A 790 -7.35 -22.75 46.81
CA VAL A 790 -7.48 -21.31 47.06
C VAL A 790 -6.40 -20.86 48.04
N ARG A 791 -5.64 -19.83 47.68
CA ARG A 791 -4.62 -19.26 48.57
C ARG A 791 -4.66 -17.75 48.59
N LYS A 792 -4.36 -17.19 49.75
CA LYS A 792 -4.02 -15.77 49.90
C LYS A 792 -2.51 -15.60 49.80
N THR A 793 -2.06 -14.87 48.77
CA THR A 793 -0.63 -14.54 48.61
C THR A 793 -0.34 -13.16 49.16
N THR A 794 -1.19 -12.18 48.80
CA THR A 794 -1.17 -10.79 49.27
C THR A 794 -2.60 -10.26 49.35
N GLY A 795 -2.84 -9.21 50.15
CA GLY A 795 -4.17 -8.63 50.35
C GLY A 795 -4.96 -9.28 51.49
N THR A 796 -6.23 -8.90 51.61
CA THR A 796 -7.18 -9.39 52.63
C THR A 796 -8.45 -9.89 51.96
N VAL A 797 -9.09 -10.90 52.55
CA VAL A 797 -10.40 -11.39 52.11
C VAL A 797 -11.23 -11.71 53.37
N PRO A 798 -12.52 -11.34 53.42
CA PRO A 798 -13.34 -11.61 54.60
C PRO A 798 -13.50 -13.10 54.90
N SER A 799 -13.75 -13.93 53.88
CA SER A 799 -13.84 -15.39 53.99
C SER A 799 -13.89 -16.06 52.60
N LEU A 800 -13.60 -17.36 52.58
CA LEU A 800 -13.96 -18.28 51.49
C LEU A 800 -15.16 -19.12 51.94
N LYS A 801 -16.29 -18.98 51.26
CA LYS A 801 -17.50 -19.77 51.51
C LYS A 801 -17.68 -20.80 50.39
N ILE A 802 -17.83 -22.06 50.79
CA ILE A 802 -18.07 -23.16 49.86
C ILE A 802 -19.30 -23.93 50.34
N SER A 803 -20.30 -24.12 49.47
CA SER A 803 -21.47 -24.91 49.82
C SER A 803 -21.93 -25.86 48.72
N ASP A 804 -22.57 -26.97 49.11
CA ASP A 804 -23.26 -27.87 48.17
C ASP A 804 -22.39 -28.32 46.99
N THR A 805 -21.09 -28.52 47.24
CA THR A 805 -20.07 -28.73 46.21
C THR A 805 -19.48 -30.13 46.31
N GLN A 806 -19.25 -30.77 45.17
CA GLN A 806 -18.69 -32.12 45.08
C GLN A 806 -17.30 -32.08 44.45
N VAL A 807 -16.36 -32.85 45.00
CA VAL A 807 -15.04 -33.09 44.41
C VAL A 807 -14.83 -34.60 44.30
N THR A 808 -14.72 -35.11 43.07
CA THR A 808 -14.64 -36.54 42.79
C THR A 808 -13.41 -36.91 41.95
N ASN A 809 -12.95 -38.15 42.06
CA ASN A 809 -11.88 -38.74 41.23
C ASN A 809 -10.61 -37.88 41.16
N SER A 810 -10.26 -37.22 42.27
CA SER A 810 -9.22 -36.19 42.30
C SER A 810 -8.08 -36.59 43.24
N ARG A 811 -6.87 -36.07 43.01
CA ARG A 811 -5.77 -36.35 43.95
C ARG A 811 -6.01 -35.69 45.31
N TYR A 812 -6.29 -34.40 45.34
CA TYR A 812 -6.68 -33.68 46.55
C TYR A 812 -8.10 -33.15 46.39
N GLY A 813 -8.90 -33.17 47.45
CA GLY A 813 -10.24 -32.61 47.45
C GLY A 813 -10.20 -31.08 47.42
N MET A 814 -9.84 -30.49 48.56
CA MET A 814 -9.78 -29.05 48.77
C MET A 814 -8.52 -28.65 49.52
N VAL A 815 -7.83 -27.61 49.04
CA VAL A 815 -6.58 -27.09 49.62
C VAL A 815 -6.67 -25.59 49.82
N THR A 816 -6.39 -25.15 51.05
CA THR A 816 -6.51 -23.74 51.45
C THR A 816 -5.31 -23.25 52.24
N SER A 817 -4.87 -22.01 51.98
CA SER A 817 -3.78 -21.36 52.73
C SER A 817 -4.11 -19.92 53.05
N ASP A 818 -3.90 -19.53 54.32
CA ASP A 818 -4.01 -18.18 54.86
C ASP A 818 -5.40 -17.55 54.73
N LEU A 819 -6.45 -18.35 54.96
CA LEU A 819 -7.85 -18.00 54.76
C LEU A 819 -8.72 -18.36 55.96
N ASP A 820 -9.85 -17.67 56.10
CA ASP A 820 -10.97 -18.10 56.92
C ASP A 820 -12.00 -18.81 56.01
N VAL A 821 -12.15 -20.13 56.20
CA VAL A 821 -12.92 -21.02 55.33
C VAL A 821 -14.19 -21.48 56.02
N ILE A 822 -15.32 -21.36 55.32
CA ILE A 822 -16.63 -21.88 55.75
C ILE A 822 -17.10 -22.85 54.68
N ALA A 823 -17.02 -24.15 54.95
CA ALA A 823 -17.45 -25.22 54.05
C ALA A 823 -18.70 -25.91 54.59
N ASN A 824 -19.79 -25.90 53.83
CA ASN A 824 -21.08 -26.50 54.22
C ASN A 824 -21.52 -27.52 53.18
N ARG A 825 -21.77 -28.78 53.56
CA ARG A 825 -22.23 -29.82 52.62
C ARG A 825 -21.30 -30.01 51.42
N VAL A 826 -19.99 -30.02 51.68
CA VAL A 826 -18.98 -30.35 50.65
C VAL A 826 -18.69 -31.85 50.68
N SER A 827 -18.84 -32.53 49.55
CA SER A 827 -18.52 -33.95 49.41
C SER A 827 -17.23 -34.14 48.64
N MET A 828 -16.34 -34.98 49.15
CA MET A 828 -15.04 -35.29 48.58
C MET A 828 -14.92 -36.80 48.47
N ASP A 829 -14.97 -37.36 47.27
CA ASP A 829 -15.06 -38.80 47.07
C ASP A 829 -14.01 -39.33 46.09
N THR A 830 -13.55 -40.56 46.32
CA THR A 830 -12.56 -41.27 45.50
C THR A 830 -11.29 -40.44 45.31
N LEU A 831 -10.53 -40.30 46.40
CA LEU A 831 -9.34 -39.45 46.44
C LEU A 831 -8.03 -40.22 46.60
N SER A 832 -7.03 -39.85 45.80
CA SER A 832 -5.68 -40.45 45.86
C SER A 832 -4.68 -39.65 46.71
N GLY A 833 -5.17 -38.73 47.56
CA GLY A 833 -4.40 -37.83 48.41
C GLY A 833 -5.23 -37.34 49.59
N VAL A 834 -5.05 -36.08 50.01
CA VAL A 834 -5.77 -35.52 51.18
C VAL A 834 -7.15 -35.01 50.77
N GLY A 835 -8.17 -35.28 51.59
CA GLY A 835 -9.51 -34.72 51.42
C GLY A 835 -9.50 -33.19 51.53
N PHE A 836 -9.42 -32.69 52.75
CA PHE A 836 -9.25 -31.26 53.04
C PHE A 836 -7.86 -31.00 53.63
N TYR A 837 -7.07 -30.16 52.96
CA TYR A 837 -5.75 -29.74 53.41
C TYR A 837 -5.71 -28.23 53.70
N GLN A 838 -5.59 -27.87 54.97
CA GLN A 838 -5.36 -26.49 55.40
C GLN A 838 -3.90 -26.33 55.83
N SER A 839 -3.12 -25.53 55.11
CA SER A 839 -1.72 -25.24 55.47
C SER A 839 -1.59 -24.15 56.54
N SER A 840 -2.55 -23.24 56.63
CA SER A 840 -2.64 -22.15 57.62
C SER A 840 -4.06 -21.54 57.61
N GLY A 841 -4.37 -20.65 58.56
CA GLY A 841 -5.67 -19.99 58.65
C GLY A 841 -6.68 -20.71 59.55
N SER A 842 -7.98 -20.51 59.29
CA SER A 842 -9.09 -21.08 60.06
C SER A 842 -10.10 -21.77 59.15
N SER A 843 -10.70 -22.88 59.60
CA SER A 843 -11.80 -23.53 58.88
C SER A 843 -12.93 -24.01 59.77
N THR A 844 -14.15 -24.02 59.22
CA THR A 844 -15.31 -24.74 59.74
C THR A 844 -15.89 -25.59 58.62
N LEU A 845 -15.89 -26.91 58.81
CA LEU A 845 -16.43 -27.92 57.91
C LEU A 845 -17.72 -28.47 58.54
N THR A 846 -18.87 -28.09 58.00
CA THR A 846 -20.18 -28.50 58.51
C THR A 846 -20.86 -29.42 57.50
N GLN A 847 -21.36 -30.57 57.95
CA GLN A 847 -22.06 -31.54 57.09
C GLN A 847 -21.23 -31.97 55.87
N CYS A 848 -19.90 -31.95 55.97
CA CYS A 848 -19.01 -32.34 54.88
C CYS A 848 -18.79 -33.86 54.89
N SER A 849 -18.44 -34.42 53.74
CA SER A 849 -18.07 -35.84 53.64
C SER A 849 -16.75 -36.05 52.92
N VAL A 850 -15.97 -37.01 53.41
CA VAL A 850 -14.80 -37.56 52.70
C VAL A 850 -14.97 -39.07 52.60
N ASN A 851 -15.10 -39.58 51.39
CA ASN A 851 -15.36 -40.99 51.13
C ASN A 851 -14.25 -41.56 50.23
N ASN A 852 -13.94 -42.86 50.40
CA ASN A 852 -13.01 -43.59 49.53
C ASN A 852 -11.64 -42.90 49.34
N ALA A 853 -11.07 -42.36 50.42
CA ALA A 853 -9.77 -41.68 50.45
C ALA A 853 -8.69 -42.54 51.12
N THR A 854 -8.21 -43.58 50.44
CA THR A 854 -7.46 -44.71 51.03
C THR A 854 -5.93 -44.54 51.02
N SER A 855 -5.43 -43.35 50.70
CA SER A 855 -3.99 -43.08 50.59
C SER A 855 -3.45 -42.13 51.66
N ASN A 856 -4.27 -41.23 52.20
CA ASN A 856 -3.83 -40.14 53.09
C ASN A 856 -4.92 -39.72 54.09
N TRP A 857 -4.75 -38.54 54.71
CA TRP A 857 -5.70 -37.93 55.64
C TRP A 857 -6.97 -37.43 54.95
N SER A 858 -8.13 -37.66 55.55
CA SER A 858 -9.39 -37.02 55.14
C SER A 858 -9.36 -35.54 55.46
N VAL A 859 -8.88 -35.17 56.64
CA VAL A 859 -8.67 -33.79 57.05
C VAL A 859 -7.26 -33.67 57.61
N LEU A 860 -6.47 -32.77 57.05
CA LEU A 860 -5.15 -32.38 57.55
C LEU A 860 -5.12 -30.87 57.69
N ALA A 861 -5.13 -30.37 58.93
CA ALA A 861 -5.24 -28.94 59.18
C ALA A 861 -4.12 -28.40 60.07
N TYR A 862 -3.54 -27.29 59.65
CA TYR A 862 -2.57 -26.47 60.38
C TYR A 862 -3.05 -25.02 60.46
N GLY A 863 -2.49 -24.22 61.37
CA GLY A 863 -2.86 -22.81 61.54
C GLY A 863 -3.63 -22.52 62.82
N GLU A 864 -4.62 -21.64 62.76
CA GLU A 864 -5.29 -21.10 63.95
C GLU A 864 -6.43 -22.01 64.44
N ARG A 865 -7.32 -22.45 63.54
CA ARG A 865 -8.50 -23.25 63.90
C ARG A 865 -8.93 -24.23 62.80
N CYS A 866 -9.44 -25.38 63.18
CA CYS A 866 -10.20 -26.26 62.28
C CYS A 866 -11.30 -26.98 63.06
N ASP A 867 -12.55 -26.69 62.71
CA ASP A 867 -13.72 -27.35 63.27
C ASP A 867 -14.38 -28.26 62.23
N VAL A 868 -14.65 -29.49 62.62
CA VAL A 868 -15.33 -30.53 61.83
C VAL A 868 -16.62 -30.89 62.55
N ILE A 869 -17.76 -30.52 61.98
CA ILE A 869 -19.08 -30.57 62.62
C ILE A 869 -20.03 -31.36 61.73
N GLN A 870 -20.77 -32.31 62.31
CA GLN A 870 -21.78 -33.10 61.59
C GLN A 870 -21.25 -33.78 60.31
N SER A 871 -19.95 -34.11 60.28
CA SER A 871 -19.27 -34.54 59.05
C SER A 871 -18.94 -36.03 59.07
N ARG A 872 -18.81 -36.62 57.87
CA ARG A 872 -18.63 -38.07 57.68
C ARG A 872 -17.36 -38.38 56.92
N MET A 873 -16.47 -39.14 57.52
CA MET A 873 -15.23 -39.59 56.90
C MET A 873 -15.31 -41.11 56.86
N THR A 874 -15.60 -41.70 55.69
CA THR A 874 -15.89 -43.13 55.57
C THR A 874 -15.01 -43.81 54.53
N ASN A 875 -14.55 -45.03 54.84
CA ASN A 875 -13.61 -45.77 54.00
C ASN A 875 -12.35 -44.95 53.64
N VAL A 876 -11.70 -44.39 54.67
CA VAL A 876 -10.52 -43.52 54.52
C VAL A 876 -9.29 -44.16 55.15
N ARG A 877 -8.07 -43.79 54.78
CA ARG A 877 -6.86 -44.38 55.42
C ARG A 877 -6.58 -43.75 56.78
N TYR A 878 -6.55 -42.42 56.82
CA TYR A 878 -6.38 -41.64 58.03
C TYR A 878 -7.54 -40.65 58.14
N GLY A 879 -8.19 -40.55 59.29
CA GLY A 879 -9.35 -39.67 59.48
C GLY A 879 -8.96 -38.20 59.57
N ILE A 880 -8.84 -37.66 60.78
CA ILE A 880 -8.65 -36.23 61.03
C ILE A 880 -7.33 -35.98 61.76
N ALA A 881 -6.46 -35.14 61.19
CA ALA A 881 -5.25 -34.64 61.83
C ALA A 881 -5.36 -33.14 62.07
N LEU A 882 -5.29 -32.73 63.35
CA LEU A 882 -5.29 -31.33 63.77
C LEU A 882 -3.92 -30.94 64.33
N GLY A 883 -3.20 -30.14 63.54
CA GLY A 883 -1.99 -29.41 63.92
C GLY A 883 -2.24 -27.92 64.14
N THR A 884 -3.49 -27.53 64.41
CA THR A 884 -3.94 -26.15 64.62
C THR A 884 -3.79 -25.70 66.08
N LYS A 885 -3.90 -24.40 66.38
CA LYS A 885 -3.94 -23.90 67.77
C LYS A 885 -5.27 -24.20 68.48
N SER A 886 -6.34 -24.42 67.72
CA SER A 886 -7.61 -24.87 68.25
C SER A 886 -8.36 -25.75 67.25
N GLY A 887 -9.27 -26.60 67.73
CA GLY A 887 -10.13 -27.35 66.82
C GLY A 887 -11.18 -28.19 67.50
N ARG A 888 -12.23 -28.55 66.77
CA ARG A 888 -13.36 -29.31 67.30
C ARG A 888 -13.76 -30.41 66.33
N VAL A 889 -14.08 -31.59 66.82
CA VAL A 889 -14.73 -32.67 66.07
C VAL A 889 -16.05 -32.94 66.79
N VAL A 890 -17.16 -32.52 66.21
CA VAL A 890 -18.48 -32.52 66.86
C VAL A 890 -19.48 -33.31 66.04
N ASN A 891 -20.20 -34.24 66.66
CA ASN A 891 -21.30 -35.00 66.04
C ASN A 891 -20.89 -35.66 64.71
N SER A 892 -19.68 -36.21 64.64
CA SER A 892 -19.04 -36.61 63.38
C SER A 892 -18.65 -38.08 63.39
N LEU A 893 -18.71 -38.72 62.22
CA LEU A 893 -18.31 -40.10 62.01
C LEU A 893 -16.93 -40.16 61.35
N VAL A 894 -16.02 -40.94 61.92
CA VAL A 894 -14.71 -41.24 61.35
C VAL A 894 -14.53 -42.76 61.30
N SER A 895 -14.63 -43.33 60.10
CA SER A 895 -14.32 -44.72 59.78
C SER A 895 -13.08 -44.77 58.92
N GLY A 896 -11.93 -44.94 59.57
CA GLY A 896 -10.61 -44.93 58.92
C GLY A 896 -9.87 -46.24 59.12
N GLU A 897 -9.08 -46.68 58.13
CA GLU A 897 -8.38 -47.96 58.15
C GLU A 897 -7.22 -47.98 59.16
N ARG A 898 -6.50 -46.87 59.40
CA ARG A 898 -5.29 -46.89 60.24
C ARG A 898 -5.29 -45.90 61.41
N TYR A 899 -5.66 -44.64 61.17
CA TYR A 899 -5.75 -43.61 62.21
C TYR A 899 -7.13 -42.96 62.19
N GLY A 900 -7.76 -42.79 63.35
CA GLY A 900 -9.02 -42.06 63.50
C GLY A 900 -8.81 -40.56 63.62
N ILE A 901 -8.45 -40.07 64.82
CA ILE A 901 -8.18 -38.66 65.10
C ILE A 901 -6.75 -38.49 65.64
N TYR A 902 -6.00 -37.50 65.16
CA TYR A 902 -4.64 -37.20 65.57
C TYR A 902 -4.45 -35.73 65.96
N PHE A 903 -3.99 -35.49 67.19
CA PHE A 903 -3.64 -34.15 67.69
C PHE A 903 -2.12 -33.95 67.72
N ASN A 904 -1.65 -32.92 67.01
CA ASN A 904 -0.21 -32.66 66.83
C ASN A 904 0.18 -31.17 66.88
N GLY A 905 -0.72 -30.24 67.22
CA GLY A 905 -0.37 -28.83 67.38
C GLY A 905 0.13 -28.53 68.80
N GLU A 906 1.35 -28.00 68.92
CA GLU A 906 1.91 -27.56 70.19
C GLU A 906 1.07 -26.44 70.82
N GLY A 907 0.72 -26.58 72.11
CA GLY A 907 -0.13 -25.63 72.83
C GLY A 907 -1.57 -25.52 72.29
N GLY A 908 -2.01 -26.45 71.44
CA GLY A 908 -3.35 -26.43 70.86
C GLY A 908 -4.46 -26.77 71.86
N SER A 909 -5.70 -26.39 71.58
CA SER A 909 -6.90 -26.73 72.37
C SER A 909 -7.96 -27.44 71.53
N TYR A 910 -8.24 -28.71 71.83
CA TYR A 910 -9.07 -29.58 71.01
C TYR A 910 -10.25 -30.18 71.78
N LYS A 911 -11.36 -30.39 71.07
CA LYS A 911 -12.58 -30.99 71.63
C LYS A 911 -13.15 -32.03 70.67
N VAL A 912 -13.41 -33.24 71.16
CA VAL A 912 -14.13 -34.30 70.44
C VAL A 912 -15.41 -34.60 71.19
N TYR A 913 -16.54 -34.21 70.61
CA TYR A 913 -17.86 -34.32 71.24
C TYR A 913 -18.81 -35.11 70.36
N GLN A 914 -19.47 -36.12 70.91
CA GLN A 914 -20.47 -36.90 70.17
C GLN A 914 -19.93 -37.48 68.85
N ALA A 915 -18.67 -37.92 68.84
CA ALA A 915 -18.05 -38.49 67.64
C ALA A 915 -18.06 -40.02 67.70
N THR A 916 -18.22 -40.68 66.55
CA THR A 916 -17.98 -42.12 66.42
C THR A 916 -16.72 -42.33 65.61
N VAL A 917 -15.69 -42.91 66.23
CA VAL A 917 -14.44 -43.33 65.57
C VAL A 917 -14.42 -44.86 65.58
N SER A 918 -14.45 -45.50 64.41
CA SER A 918 -14.46 -46.97 64.33
C SER A 918 -13.62 -47.48 63.15
N THR A 919 -13.43 -48.81 63.06
CA THR A 919 -12.67 -49.52 62.00
C THR A 919 -11.19 -49.18 61.88
N THR A 920 -10.61 -48.55 62.91
CA THR A 920 -9.19 -48.15 62.91
C THR A 920 -8.26 -49.31 63.25
N SER A 921 -7.39 -49.74 62.33
CA SER A 921 -6.46 -50.86 62.56
C SER A 921 -5.34 -50.55 63.55
N SER A 922 -4.94 -49.27 63.70
CA SER A 922 -3.87 -48.86 64.62
C SER A 922 -4.39 -47.99 65.75
N TYR A 923 -4.84 -46.77 65.49
CA TYR A 923 -5.13 -45.80 66.55
C TYR A 923 -6.51 -45.16 66.36
N GLY A 924 -7.37 -45.21 67.38
CA GLY A 924 -8.64 -44.49 67.41
C GLY A 924 -8.41 -42.99 67.58
N VAL A 925 -7.87 -42.58 68.72
CA VAL A 925 -7.42 -41.22 69.01
C VAL A 925 -5.95 -41.25 69.43
N LEU A 926 -5.11 -40.59 68.63
CA LEU A 926 -3.70 -40.38 68.92
C LEU A 926 -3.48 -38.95 69.38
N HIS A 927 -2.89 -38.79 70.55
CA HIS A 927 -2.55 -37.49 71.11
C HIS A 927 -1.04 -37.36 71.23
N ARG A 928 -0.47 -36.29 70.67
CA ARG A 928 0.94 -35.96 70.83
C ARG A 928 1.16 -34.63 71.53
N TYR A 929 0.37 -33.60 71.22
CA TYR A 929 0.51 -32.26 71.81
C TYR A 929 -0.84 -31.58 72.04
N GLY A 930 -0.83 -30.52 72.85
CA GLY A 930 -1.99 -29.68 73.15
C GLY A 930 -2.92 -30.27 74.22
N ASP A 931 -3.92 -29.51 74.63
CA ASP A 931 -4.98 -29.96 75.52
C ASP A 931 -6.16 -30.49 74.70
N ALA A 932 -6.63 -31.70 75.01
CA ALA A 932 -7.74 -32.33 74.32
C ALA A 932 -8.75 -32.95 75.29
N THR A 933 -10.04 -32.78 74.99
CA THR A 933 -11.13 -33.46 75.70
C THR A 933 -11.94 -34.32 74.74
N ILE A 934 -12.18 -35.57 75.11
CA ILE A 934 -13.09 -36.49 74.41
C ILE A 934 -14.31 -36.69 75.31
N GLN A 935 -15.52 -36.40 74.81
CA GLN A 935 -16.74 -36.50 75.60
C GLN A 935 -17.89 -37.09 74.79
N ASN A 936 -18.72 -37.93 75.43
CA ASN A 936 -19.86 -38.60 74.81
C ASN A 936 -19.52 -39.26 73.46
N SER A 937 -18.33 -39.82 73.30
CA SER A 937 -17.86 -40.33 72.01
C SER A 937 -17.65 -41.84 72.05
N VAL A 938 -17.76 -42.49 70.89
CA VAL A 938 -17.42 -43.91 70.70
C VAL A 938 -16.06 -43.97 70.02
N VAL A 939 -15.11 -44.72 70.57
CA VAL A 939 -13.79 -44.96 69.98
C VAL A 939 -13.51 -46.46 69.97
N ASP A 940 -13.49 -47.04 68.77
CA ASP A 940 -13.29 -48.45 68.51
C ASP A 940 -12.10 -48.66 67.55
N ALA A 941 -11.09 -49.38 68.03
CA ALA A 941 -9.81 -49.56 67.34
C ALA A 941 -9.27 -50.99 67.50
N ASN A 942 -8.47 -51.47 66.56
CA ASN A 942 -7.84 -52.79 66.68
C ASN A 942 -6.62 -52.74 67.62
N SER A 943 -5.69 -51.79 67.46
CA SER A 943 -4.53 -51.70 68.37
C SER A 943 -4.84 -50.86 69.62
N TYR A 944 -4.91 -49.53 69.49
CA TYR A 944 -5.07 -48.65 70.63
C TYR A 944 -6.23 -47.68 70.43
N ALA A 945 -7.21 -47.67 71.33
CA ALA A 945 -8.34 -46.76 71.20
C ALA A 945 -7.94 -45.32 71.54
N VAL A 946 -7.34 -45.08 72.70
CA VAL A 946 -6.85 -43.77 73.13
C VAL A 946 -5.38 -43.87 73.53
N TYR A 947 -4.51 -43.20 72.77
CA TYR A 947 -3.05 -43.24 72.98
C TYR A 947 -2.46 -41.85 73.13
N LYS A 948 -1.94 -41.56 74.33
CA LYS A 948 -1.09 -40.39 74.60
C LYS A 948 0.40 -40.71 74.39
N THR A 949 1.01 -40.11 73.38
CA THR A 949 2.43 -40.34 73.03
C THR A 949 3.37 -39.24 73.51
N GLY A 950 2.89 -38.00 73.60
CA GLY A 950 3.72 -36.87 74.01
C GLY A 950 3.71 -36.60 75.51
N THR A 951 4.72 -35.86 75.96
CA THR A 951 4.94 -35.49 77.36
C THR A 951 4.33 -34.13 77.73
N SER A 952 3.84 -33.34 76.75
CA SER A 952 3.22 -32.03 76.96
C SER A 952 1.73 -32.02 76.54
N GLY A 953 0.93 -31.20 77.23
CA GLY A 953 -0.52 -31.14 77.04
C GLY A 953 -1.31 -32.23 77.78
N THR A 954 -2.60 -31.96 77.98
CA THR A 954 -3.55 -32.85 78.67
C THR A 954 -4.46 -33.60 77.69
N LEU A 955 -4.87 -34.81 78.06
CA LEU A 955 -5.89 -35.57 77.35
C LEU A 955 -6.86 -36.11 78.41
N ALA A 956 -8.11 -35.71 78.34
CA ALA A 956 -9.16 -36.09 79.29
C ALA A 956 -10.36 -36.73 78.58
N GLY A 957 -10.91 -37.79 79.19
CA GLY A 957 -12.17 -38.41 78.79
C GLY A 957 -13.31 -38.05 79.75
N ASP A 958 -14.55 -38.02 79.26
CA ASP A 958 -15.78 -37.86 80.02
C ASP A 958 -16.96 -38.57 79.29
N HIS A 959 -17.50 -39.64 79.84
CA HIS A 959 -18.63 -40.42 79.29
C HIS A 959 -18.39 -40.94 77.86
N ASN A 960 -17.31 -41.68 77.61
CA ASN A 960 -17.02 -42.28 76.30
C ASN A 960 -17.12 -43.81 76.29
N LEU A 961 -17.48 -44.39 75.15
CA LEU A 961 -17.42 -45.84 74.92
C LEU A 961 -16.13 -46.18 74.20
N ILE A 962 -15.19 -46.81 74.91
CA ILE A 962 -13.83 -47.07 74.42
C ILE A 962 -13.61 -48.58 74.26
N ASN A 963 -13.14 -49.01 73.10
CA ASN A 963 -12.81 -50.39 72.82
C ASN A 963 -11.52 -50.52 71.99
N ALA A 964 -10.63 -51.43 72.41
CA ALA A 964 -9.61 -51.93 71.50
C ALA A 964 -9.16 -53.36 71.76
N ASN A 965 -8.72 -54.07 70.70
CA ASN A 965 -8.27 -55.45 70.81
C ASN A 965 -6.89 -55.59 71.50
N VAL A 966 -6.02 -54.57 71.44
CA VAL A 966 -4.73 -54.58 72.16
C VAL A 966 -4.84 -53.83 73.50
N ARG A 967 -5.11 -52.52 73.51
CA ARG A 967 -5.38 -51.75 74.76
C ARG A 967 -6.31 -50.57 74.51
N ALA A 968 -7.34 -50.41 75.35
CA ALA A 968 -8.23 -49.26 75.32
C ALA A 968 -7.47 -47.94 75.60
N TYR A 969 -6.63 -47.91 76.63
CA TYR A 969 -5.89 -46.71 77.04
C TYR A 969 -4.38 -46.94 77.13
N VAL A 970 -3.58 -45.99 76.64
CA VAL A 970 -2.12 -46.01 76.75
C VAL A 970 -1.59 -44.64 77.18
N ASN A 971 -0.85 -44.61 78.30
CA ASN A 971 -0.30 -43.41 78.96
C ASN A 971 -1.34 -42.33 79.33
N VAL A 972 -2.59 -42.77 79.53
CA VAL A 972 -3.72 -41.96 79.99
C VAL A 972 -4.65 -42.90 80.78
N ALA A 973 -5.34 -42.37 81.79
CA ALA A 973 -6.33 -43.14 82.55
C ALA A 973 -7.73 -43.00 81.90
N PRO A 974 -8.64 -43.97 82.13
CA PRO A 974 -10.05 -43.80 81.77
C PRO A 974 -10.65 -42.53 82.41
N GLY A 975 -11.51 -41.85 81.66
CA GLY A 975 -12.24 -40.68 82.11
C GLY A 975 -13.43 -41.01 83.02
N GLU A 976 -14.03 -39.98 83.60
CA GLU A 976 -15.25 -40.13 84.39
C GLU A 976 -16.40 -40.59 83.49
N GLY A 977 -17.12 -41.65 83.86
CA GLY A 977 -18.24 -42.18 83.06
C GLY A 977 -17.82 -42.94 81.79
N ASP A 978 -16.52 -43.11 81.51
CA ASP A 978 -16.07 -43.93 80.38
C ASP A 978 -16.43 -45.41 80.59
N ILE A 979 -16.83 -46.08 79.51
CA ILE A 979 -17.19 -47.50 79.46
C ILE A 979 -16.18 -48.22 78.56
N GLU A 980 -15.43 -49.17 79.12
CA GLU A 980 -14.52 -50.02 78.34
C GLU A 980 -15.24 -51.28 77.84
N LYS A 981 -15.90 -51.20 76.68
CA LYS A 981 -16.64 -52.30 76.06
C LYS A 981 -16.79 -52.11 74.55
N ALA A 982 -16.84 -53.20 73.80
CA ALA A 982 -17.09 -53.16 72.36
C ALA A 982 -18.47 -52.52 72.03
N PRO A 983 -18.54 -51.58 71.06
CA PRO A 983 -19.82 -51.07 70.57
C PRO A 983 -20.58 -52.14 69.78
N LEU A 984 -21.90 -52.07 69.81
CA LEU A 984 -22.76 -52.85 68.91
C LEU A 984 -23.36 -51.91 67.86
N PHE A 985 -22.97 -52.12 66.61
CA PHE A 985 -23.48 -51.38 65.46
C PHE A 985 -24.42 -52.26 64.64
N VAL A 986 -25.34 -51.64 63.90
CA VAL A 986 -26.29 -52.35 63.02
C VAL A 986 -25.56 -53.19 61.98
N ASN A 987 -24.60 -52.59 61.26
CA ASN A 987 -23.75 -53.32 60.31
C ASN A 987 -22.46 -52.55 60.03
N ALA A 988 -21.51 -52.62 60.96
CA ALA A 988 -20.22 -51.94 60.83
C ALA A 988 -19.44 -52.34 59.56
N VAL A 989 -19.52 -53.62 59.14
CA VAL A 989 -18.84 -54.12 57.93
C VAL A 989 -19.35 -53.44 56.67
N ALA A 990 -20.64 -53.11 56.61
CA ALA A 990 -21.23 -52.34 55.52
C ALA A 990 -21.12 -50.81 55.73
N GLY A 991 -20.43 -50.34 56.77
CA GLY A 991 -20.31 -48.91 57.11
C GLY A 991 -21.52 -48.31 57.82
N ASP A 992 -22.47 -49.13 58.31
CA ASP A 992 -23.61 -48.69 59.09
C ASP A 992 -23.29 -48.71 60.58
N TYR A 993 -22.87 -47.54 61.08
CA TYR A 993 -22.46 -47.31 62.46
C TYR A 993 -23.60 -46.80 63.37
N ARG A 994 -24.85 -46.89 62.92
CA ARG A 994 -25.99 -46.69 63.83
C ARG A 994 -25.93 -47.75 64.92
N LEU A 995 -26.33 -47.37 66.14
CA LEU A 995 -26.30 -48.28 67.28
C LEU A 995 -27.31 -49.41 67.07
N ALA A 996 -26.89 -50.66 67.31
CA ALA A 996 -27.80 -51.80 67.36
C ALA A 996 -28.41 -51.94 68.76
N ALA A 997 -29.56 -52.62 68.85
CA ALA A 997 -30.21 -52.92 70.11
C ALA A 997 -29.23 -53.60 71.09
N GLY A 998 -29.16 -53.09 72.33
CA GLY A 998 -28.26 -53.59 73.37
C GLY A 998 -26.83 -53.00 73.34
N SER A 999 -26.54 -52.04 72.46
CA SER A 999 -25.25 -51.36 72.45
C SER A 999 -24.97 -50.65 73.78
N PRO A 1000 -23.74 -50.74 74.34
CA PRO A 1000 -23.39 -50.05 75.60
C PRO A 1000 -23.44 -48.52 75.52
N ALA A 1001 -23.50 -47.96 74.31
CA ALA A 1001 -23.60 -46.52 74.08
C ALA A 1001 -25.01 -45.95 74.29
N ILE A 1002 -26.03 -46.81 74.33
CA ILE A 1002 -27.45 -46.40 74.45
C ILE A 1002 -27.73 -45.83 75.84
N ASN A 1003 -28.26 -44.61 75.89
CA ASN A 1003 -28.59 -43.85 77.12
C ASN A 1003 -27.42 -43.76 78.14
N ALA A 1004 -26.17 -43.73 77.67
CA ALA A 1004 -24.99 -43.76 78.54
C ALA A 1004 -24.20 -42.43 78.58
N GLY A 1005 -24.54 -41.49 77.71
CA GLY A 1005 -23.88 -40.19 77.60
C GLY A 1005 -24.41 -39.15 78.60
N ARG A 1006 -23.59 -38.12 78.82
CA ARG A 1006 -23.93 -36.93 79.61
C ARG A 1006 -24.86 -35.99 78.84
N ASP A 1007 -25.65 -35.17 79.53
CA ASP A 1007 -26.41 -34.10 78.88
C ASP A 1007 -25.47 -33.05 78.25
N LEU A 1008 -25.55 -32.92 76.92
CA LEU A 1008 -24.84 -31.92 76.11
C LEU A 1008 -25.82 -31.04 75.29
N SER A 1009 -27.08 -30.94 75.71
CA SER A 1009 -28.15 -30.18 75.04
C SER A 1009 -27.82 -28.70 74.82
N SER A 1010 -26.94 -28.13 75.63
CA SER A 1010 -26.43 -26.76 75.45
C SER A 1010 -25.48 -26.59 74.26
N TRP A 1011 -24.97 -27.68 73.68
CA TRP A 1011 -24.02 -27.69 72.56
C TRP A 1011 -24.61 -28.32 71.30
N LEU A 1012 -25.44 -29.34 71.43
CA LEU A 1012 -25.97 -30.12 70.30
C LEU A 1012 -27.32 -30.74 70.69
N THR A 1013 -28.34 -30.54 69.84
CA THR A 1013 -29.70 -31.05 70.06
C THR A 1013 -30.09 -32.17 69.09
N THR A 1014 -29.26 -32.49 68.11
CA THR A 1014 -29.54 -33.54 67.10
C THR A 1014 -28.31 -34.41 66.82
N ASP A 1015 -28.53 -35.66 66.40
CA ASP A 1015 -27.47 -36.56 65.94
C ASP A 1015 -27.03 -36.26 64.49
N ILE A 1016 -26.13 -37.08 63.96
CA ILE A 1016 -25.58 -36.88 62.61
C ILE A 1016 -26.58 -37.19 61.49
N ASP A 1017 -27.65 -37.92 61.78
CA ASP A 1017 -28.78 -38.19 60.87
C ASP A 1017 -29.91 -37.14 61.03
N GLY A 1018 -29.80 -36.22 61.99
CA GLY A 1018 -30.77 -35.17 62.29
C GLY A 1018 -31.84 -35.56 63.32
N ASN A 1019 -31.73 -36.72 63.96
CA ASN A 1019 -32.63 -37.17 65.01
C ASN A 1019 -32.43 -36.35 66.29
N GLN A 1020 -33.51 -36.07 67.03
CA GLN A 1020 -33.43 -35.30 68.29
C GLN A 1020 -32.66 -36.06 69.38
N ARG A 1021 -31.91 -35.33 70.20
CA ARG A 1021 -31.20 -35.86 71.38
C ARG A 1021 -31.68 -35.22 72.68
N PRO A 1022 -31.87 -35.99 73.77
CA PRO A 1022 -31.97 -37.44 73.75
C PRO A 1022 -33.30 -37.89 73.10
N SER A 1023 -33.31 -39.00 72.37
CA SER A 1023 -34.55 -39.61 71.85
C SER A 1023 -35.32 -40.36 72.93
N PHE A 1024 -34.66 -40.76 74.02
CA PHE A 1024 -35.28 -41.45 75.15
C PHE A 1024 -34.91 -40.83 76.51
N ARG A 1025 -34.03 -41.47 77.31
CA ARG A 1025 -33.75 -41.09 78.72
C ARG A 1025 -32.53 -40.19 78.85
N ALA A 1026 -31.44 -40.56 78.19
CA ALA A 1026 -30.17 -39.85 78.25
C ALA A 1026 -29.56 -39.82 76.85
N PHE A 1027 -28.52 -39.00 76.68
CA PHE A 1027 -27.82 -38.94 75.39
C PHE A 1027 -27.18 -40.30 75.08
N GLU A 1028 -27.17 -40.68 73.81
CA GLU A 1028 -26.24 -41.70 73.35
C GLU A 1028 -24.79 -41.18 73.41
N MET A 1029 -23.84 -42.10 73.57
CA MET A 1029 -22.45 -41.86 73.23
C MET A 1029 -22.25 -42.08 71.72
N GLY A 1030 -21.61 -41.13 71.04
CA GLY A 1030 -21.24 -41.23 69.62
C GLY A 1030 -22.14 -40.43 68.69
N ALA A 1031 -21.84 -40.50 67.39
CA ALA A 1031 -22.47 -39.65 66.37
C ALA A 1031 -23.94 -39.96 66.09
N PHE A 1032 -24.46 -41.11 66.52
CA PHE A 1032 -25.82 -41.58 66.22
C PHE A 1032 -26.66 -41.69 67.49
N GLU A 1033 -27.94 -41.36 67.36
CA GLU A 1033 -28.97 -41.63 68.37
C GLU A 1033 -29.65 -42.98 68.07
N TYR A 1034 -30.02 -43.72 69.11
CA TYR A 1034 -30.78 -44.96 68.96
C TYR A 1034 -32.29 -44.67 68.97
N LEU A 1035 -32.92 -44.79 67.80
CA LEU A 1035 -34.37 -44.60 67.66
C LEU A 1035 -35.15 -45.81 68.15
N GLU A 1036 -36.20 -45.56 68.92
CA GLU A 1036 -37.13 -46.60 69.38
C GLU A 1036 -37.94 -47.18 68.19
N PRO A 1037 -38.03 -48.52 68.02
CA PRO A 1037 -38.92 -49.12 67.03
C PRO A 1037 -40.38 -48.78 67.33
N SER A 1038 -41.16 -48.36 66.32
CA SER A 1038 -42.59 -48.09 66.52
C SER A 1038 -43.33 -49.32 67.06
N GLY A 1039 -43.89 -49.21 68.27
CA GLY A 1039 -44.70 -50.25 68.92
C GLY A 1039 -44.07 -50.97 70.13
N SER A 1040 -42.92 -50.53 70.64
CA SER A 1040 -42.37 -51.03 71.91
C SER A 1040 -43.20 -50.61 73.13
N LEU A 1041 -43.33 -51.53 74.07
CA LEU A 1041 -44.06 -51.33 75.33
C LEU A 1041 -43.11 -50.68 76.35
N ARG A 1042 -43.39 -49.43 76.75
CA ARG A 1042 -42.67 -48.77 77.85
C ARG A 1042 -43.16 -49.35 79.20
N VAL A 1043 -42.28 -50.06 79.91
CA VAL A 1043 -42.50 -50.37 81.34
C VAL A 1043 -41.94 -49.19 82.13
N LEU A 1044 -42.82 -48.41 82.75
CA LEU A 1044 -42.45 -47.33 83.65
C LEU A 1044 -41.90 -47.92 84.95
N ASP A 1045 -40.79 -47.39 85.46
CA ASP A 1045 -40.34 -47.67 86.82
C ASP A 1045 -41.40 -47.13 87.80
N TRP A 1046 -41.59 -47.81 88.95
CA TRP A 1046 -42.62 -47.44 89.93
C TRP A 1046 -42.49 -45.97 90.38
N ASP A 1047 -41.26 -45.44 90.37
CA ASP A 1047 -40.94 -44.06 90.74
C ASP A 1047 -41.33 -43.02 89.67
N GLU A 1048 -41.53 -43.43 88.41
CA GLU A 1048 -42.04 -42.55 87.33
C GLU A 1048 -43.57 -42.35 87.41
N VAL A 1049 -44.28 -43.20 88.18
CA VAL A 1049 -45.76 -43.13 88.35
C VAL A 1049 -46.15 -42.61 89.74
N ALA A 1050 -45.22 -42.56 90.69
CA ALA A 1050 -45.49 -42.23 92.09
C ALA A 1050 -45.16 -40.78 92.51
N ARG A 1051 -45.08 -39.82 91.57
CA ARG A 1051 -45.12 -38.39 91.87
C ARG A 1051 -46.04 -37.61 90.94
#